data_AF-A0A7C4KXE1-F1
#
_entry.id   AF-A0A7C4KXE1-F1
#
_cell.length_a   1.000
_cell.length_b   1.000
_cell.length_c   1.000
_cell.angle_alpha   90.00
_cell.angle_beta   90.00
_cell.angle_gamma   90.00
#
_symmetry.space_group_name_H-M   'P 1'
#
loop_
_entity.id
_entity.type
_entity.pdbx_description
1 polymer ?
#
loop_
_entity_poly.entity_id
_entity_poly.type
_entity_poly.pdbx_seq_one_letter_code
_entity_poly.pdbx_strand_id
1 'polypeptide(L)'
;MLVYSGLCPNCGGEIDEFRMEVGLLCKDCIPNIDLITSYSRSFIKEQLLNSQRLGKYLNFLDVEEELEEFDEFFSNVCGKKLWSIQRSWARRMLANESFALIAPTGVGKTTLLLIYSLYRAVNGGRVLYIVPTRELMNHIYRLLSSFNPFNIKLYNSDNIKSGDLTSSFITVLTHNFIHRNKDLISNLRLNLVVVDDFDALLKTSSIVDLILKCIGVSDESISYAKKLVSIKSELVFAKYSGNEELVSKLKDELYQNTLNLVKSIDYSRLGQLLIASATGRGRGERVKILRELLGFEVGAITDYLRNLVEVYDVFSEERLKEVLNNLVGGTLVFVSKDLGLNYSKHLVDTLRNLGFRVTLANSRKALDMLRNGEVDVVVGVSTYYGILTRGLDEPLRIYNTVFVGIPKNEFYIDNLLMNPRTLTYISNELVKLGFKFEGYEDLIRRLRNLSPKKIKILTYSLRNLIDVEGQLLELKNAIISTSTIIKEFIKDYLRSNDKLVVNDYVIKYRGSKLVVWSPDIMTYIQASGRSSRLYNGSMTLGLSIVLVDDEDLMNIFVRKLRNYIPSNNFRKLSDIDLSEVRKRQYESRSTLKSSTVPLNTSVKPTLIVVESPTKARTIASMFGKPGRRYLGEYVVYESVIPVGDSVYVTTIAPTYGHVTDLVVGEGLHGIRVSSSGLTPIYTSIKRCYDCGHQFTDRVSECPRCGSPRLRDSYKVIDILRKLAQEVDTVFIATDPDDEGEKIAYDVYLALKPFTKDVRRIEFHEVTRRALIEAIRNPRGIDMFRVNAQVVRRVDDRLVGFEVSDMLKKYFNKYWLGGGRVQTPVLGWVVSNYRDYVRGRGYNVIIKLFNNFTLIVFIRSKEEALKIVDYVTNSGVRLVKTRDEVRTLQPKPPYSTDDLIVEASNKLKLPAVTVMKLAQELFESGFITYHRTDSTHVSGVGVEVAKEYTTKKGISNDFRPRSWGGVGTHECIRPTKPIDVDELSNYLINEPYMRLTYNHLRLYDLIFRRFIASQLSEAEVKFSTYVASINTLEKVIEVPVNVLRYGFLKVYNNLIMLSSLEGVDEVVLKPKEVKIVRGSEVKLLTISDVVRLMKDRGIGRPSTYAKAIDNNVRHGYLIVSKRRLCLIPTKLGVEVYDILSKHLPDITSEVMTREIEGLLDAVRSNLLSRDEALTLLIGDVVGIRLRRDILLSNVQEDLITT
;
A
#
# COMPACT_ATOMS: atom_id res chain seq x y z
N MET A 1 32.58 7.38 -12.46
CA MET A 1 32.14 5.97 -12.21
C MET A 1 31.76 5.83 -10.75
N LEU A 2 30.63 5.18 -10.43
CA LEU A 2 30.22 4.93 -9.04
C LEU A 2 30.85 3.65 -8.49
N VAL A 3 31.10 3.65 -7.19
CA VAL A 3 31.67 2.53 -6.46
C VAL A 3 30.81 2.20 -5.25
N TYR A 4 30.59 0.92 -5.00
CA TYR A 4 29.81 0.41 -3.87
C TYR A 4 30.68 -0.41 -2.93
N SER A 5 31.05 0.20 -1.81
CA SER A 5 31.82 -0.42 -0.75
C SER A 5 30.94 -1.34 0.08
N GLY A 6 31.30 -2.62 0.18
CA GLY A 6 30.59 -3.59 1.02
C GLY A 6 29.55 -4.42 0.28
N LEU A 7 29.42 -4.28 -1.05
CA LEU A 7 28.32 -4.85 -1.81
C LEU A 7 28.70 -5.98 -2.76
N CYS A 8 29.96 -6.39 -2.89
CA CYS A 8 30.30 -7.58 -3.68
C CYS A 8 29.49 -8.80 -3.18
N PRO A 9 28.71 -9.48 -4.04
CA PRO A 9 27.89 -10.62 -3.64
C PRO A 9 28.66 -11.80 -3.03
N ASN A 10 29.95 -11.94 -3.37
CA ASN A 10 30.76 -13.07 -2.93
C ASN A 10 31.54 -12.79 -1.65
N CYS A 11 32.43 -11.78 -1.67
CA CYS A 11 33.32 -11.46 -0.55
C CYS A 11 32.86 -10.29 0.34
N GLY A 12 31.82 -9.53 -0.06
CA GLY A 12 31.44 -8.30 0.64
C GLY A 12 32.43 -7.14 0.47
N GLY A 13 33.34 -7.21 -0.50
CA GLY A 13 34.29 -6.14 -0.84
C GLY A 13 33.68 -4.98 -1.65
N GLU A 14 34.56 -4.07 -2.08
CA GLU A 14 34.23 -2.95 -3.00
C GLU A 14 33.95 -3.47 -4.41
N ILE A 15 32.92 -2.92 -5.07
CA ILE A 15 32.56 -3.28 -6.46
C ILE A 15 32.08 -2.04 -7.21
N ASP A 16 32.50 -1.88 -8.46
CA ASP A 16 32.10 -0.76 -9.32
C ASP A 16 30.75 -1.02 -10.03
N GLU A 17 30.08 0.07 -10.42
CA GLU A 17 28.76 0.01 -11.06
C GLU A 17 28.74 -0.81 -12.35
N PHE A 18 29.79 -0.74 -13.16
CA PHE A 18 29.88 -1.45 -14.44
C PHE A 18 29.88 -2.97 -14.23
N ARG A 19 30.72 -3.48 -13.30
CA ARG A 19 30.77 -4.91 -13.00
C ARG A 19 29.44 -5.43 -12.46
N MET A 20 28.75 -4.66 -11.63
CA MET A 20 27.40 -5.02 -11.16
C MET A 20 26.40 -5.08 -12.31
N GLU A 21 26.45 -4.13 -13.24
CA GLU A 21 25.52 -4.04 -14.38
C GLU A 21 25.65 -5.22 -15.36
N VAL A 22 26.87 -5.71 -15.60
CA VAL A 22 27.12 -6.91 -16.42
C VAL A 22 26.98 -8.23 -15.63
N GLY A 23 26.64 -8.15 -14.34
CA GLY A 23 26.43 -9.32 -13.48
C GLY A 23 27.70 -10.02 -13.00
N LEU A 24 28.84 -9.32 -12.97
CA LEU A 24 30.12 -9.83 -12.48
C LEU A 24 30.33 -9.56 -10.98
N LEU A 25 31.25 -10.31 -10.37
CA LEU A 25 31.75 -10.10 -9.01
C LEU A 25 32.88 -9.06 -8.98
N CYS A 26 33.35 -8.61 -7.82
CA CYS A 26 34.42 -7.60 -7.75
C CYS A 26 35.75 -8.06 -8.36
N LYS A 27 36.66 -7.12 -8.61
CA LYS A 27 38.01 -7.39 -9.15
C LYS A 27 38.81 -8.33 -8.25
N ASP A 28 38.62 -8.24 -6.93
CA ASP A 28 39.25 -9.15 -5.97
C ASP A 28 38.63 -10.55 -5.97
N CYS A 29 37.44 -10.76 -6.53
CA CYS A 29 36.89 -12.11 -6.70
C CYS A 29 37.26 -12.70 -8.06
N ILE A 30 37.18 -11.89 -9.12
CA ILE A 30 37.50 -12.32 -10.49
C ILE A 30 38.32 -11.24 -11.21
N PRO A 31 39.66 -11.32 -11.17
CA PRO A 31 40.55 -10.24 -11.61
C PRO A 31 40.76 -10.18 -13.12
N ASN A 32 40.83 -11.33 -13.80
CA ASN A 32 41.24 -11.45 -15.20
C ASN A 32 40.05 -11.82 -16.09
N ILE A 33 39.39 -10.82 -16.67
CA ILE A 33 38.33 -11.07 -17.64
C ILE A 33 38.34 -9.98 -18.72
N ASP A 34 38.32 -10.39 -20.00
CA ASP A 34 37.94 -9.52 -21.12
C ASP A 34 36.55 -8.94 -20.83
N LEU A 35 36.34 -7.64 -21.00
CA LEU A 35 35.07 -6.99 -20.65
C LEU A 35 33.97 -7.31 -21.70
N ILE A 36 33.58 -8.59 -21.78
CA ILE A 36 32.47 -9.10 -22.61
C ILE A 36 31.15 -8.84 -21.88
N THR A 37 30.08 -8.65 -22.64
CA THR A 37 28.75 -8.25 -22.16
C THR A 37 28.00 -9.29 -21.31
N SER A 38 28.42 -10.57 -21.28
CA SER A 38 27.75 -11.58 -20.43
C SER A 38 28.58 -12.83 -20.14
N TYR A 39 28.57 -13.28 -18.89
CA TYR A 39 29.20 -14.53 -18.43
C TYR A 39 28.18 -15.59 -18.01
N SER A 40 28.48 -16.87 -18.26
CA SER A 40 27.65 -17.98 -17.77
C SER A 40 27.87 -18.21 -16.28
N ARG A 41 26.84 -18.72 -15.58
CA ARG A 41 26.95 -19.02 -14.14
C ARG A 41 27.98 -20.12 -13.87
N SER A 42 28.07 -21.12 -14.74
CA SER A 42 29.08 -22.18 -14.68
C SER A 42 30.50 -21.63 -14.80
N PHE A 43 30.73 -20.67 -15.72
CA PHE A 43 32.02 -20.00 -15.85
C PHE A 43 32.39 -19.24 -14.57
N ILE A 44 31.44 -18.50 -13.98
CA ILE A 44 31.68 -17.79 -12.72
C ILE A 44 32.04 -18.78 -11.59
N LYS A 45 31.32 -19.91 -11.50
CA LYS A 45 31.62 -20.97 -10.52
C LYS A 45 33.03 -21.52 -10.69
N GLU A 46 33.40 -21.86 -11.93
CA GLU A 46 34.71 -22.39 -12.27
C GLU A 46 35.83 -21.41 -11.91
N GLN A 47 35.67 -20.13 -12.23
CA GLN A 47 36.65 -19.10 -11.86
C GLN A 47 36.81 -18.94 -10.34
N LEU A 48 35.72 -19.01 -9.58
CA LEU A 48 35.78 -18.95 -8.11
C LEU A 48 36.48 -20.17 -7.50
N LEU A 49 36.22 -21.37 -8.06
CA LEU A 49 36.87 -22.61 -7.64
C LEU A 49 38.37 -22.60 -8.00
N ASN A 50 38.72 -22.25 -9.24
CA ASN A 50 40.10 -22.21 -9.72
C ASN A 50 40.95 -21.16 -8.98
N SER A 51 40.35 -20.01 -8.63
CA SER A 51 41.03 -18.96 -7.87
C SER A 51 41.01 -19.19 -6.35
N GLN A 52 40.32 -20.23 -5.85
CA GLN A 52 40.09 -20.51 -4.43
C GLN A 52 39.44 -19.33 -3.66
N ARG A 53 38.66 -18.49 -4.34
CA ARG A 53 38.01 -17.29 -3.76
C ARG A 53 36.56 -17.58 -3.37
N LEU A 54 36.36 -18.64 -2.58
CA LEU A 54 35.03 -19.12 -2.20
C LEU A 54 34.35 -18.14 -1.24
N GLY A 55 33.06 -17.89 -1.48
CA GLY A 55 32.26 -16.97 -0.69
C GLY A 55 30.76 -17.22 -0.85
N LYS A 56 29.94 -16.27 -0.44
CA LYS A 56 28.47 -16.46 -0.32
C LYS A 56 27.77 -16.73 -1.65
N TYR A 57 28.37 -16.31 -2.76
CA TYR A 57 27.78 -16.46 -4.09
C TYR A 57 27.78 -17.92 -4.56
N LEU A 58 28.65 -18.77 -3.98
CA LEU A 58 28.71 -20.20 -4.31
C LEU A 58 27.41 -20.92 -3.97
N ASN A 59 26.81 -20.65 -2.80
CA ASN A 59 25.54 -21.26 -2.40
C ASN A 59 24.41 -21.01 -3.40
N PHE A 60 24.40 -19.84 -4.04
CA PHE A 60 23.43 -19.52 -5.08
C PHE A 60 23.68 -20.36 -6.34
N LEU A 61 24.95 -20.50 -6.73
CA LEU A 61 25.34 -21.30 -7.88
C LEU A 61 25.02 -22.79 -7.67
N ASP A 62 25.20 -23.31 -6.46
CA ASP A 62 24.89 -24.70 -6.10
C ASP A 62 23.39 -24.99 -6.19
N VAL A 63 22.53 -24.08 -5.70
CA VAL A 63 21.06 -24.24 -5.82
C VAL A 63 20.60 -24.19 -7.28
N GLU A 64 21.21 -23.36 -8.12
CA GLU A 64 20.88 -23.33 -9.55
C GLU A 64 21.36 -24.60 -10.28
N GLU A 65 22.45 -25.22 -9.85
CA GLU A 65 22.89 -26.51 -10.40
C GLU A 65 21.95 -27.65 -9.98
N GLU A 66 21.59 -27.73 -8.69
CA GLU A 66 20.60 -28.72 -8.19
C GLU A 66 19.22 -28.51 -8.85
N LEU A 67 18.87 -27.27 -9.23
CA LEU A 67 17.64 -27.00 -9.98
C LEU A 67 17.63 -27.63 -11.37
N GLU A 68 18.76 -27.60 -12.09
CA GLU A 68 18.85 -28.23 -13.41
C GLU A 68 18.82 -29.76 -13.28
N GLU A 69 19.50 -30.33 -12.28
CA GLU A 69 19.41 -31.76 -11.96
C GLU A 69 17.96 -32.18 -11.65
N PHE A 70 17.24 -31.36 -10.86
CA PHE A 70 15.84 -31.62 -10.54
C PHE A 70 14.91 -31.45 -11.76
N ASP A 71 15.17 -30.50 -12.66
CA ASP A 71 14.38 -30.35 -13.91
C ASP A 71 14.60 -31.55 -14.84
N GLU A 72 15.84 -32.07 -14.93
CA GLU A 72 16.14 -33.30 -15.67
C GLU A 72 15.43 -34.52 -15.04
N PHE A 73 15.52 -34.67 -13.72
CA PHE A 73 14.78 -35.71 -12.99
C PHE A 73 13.27 -35.61 -13.24
N PHE A 74 12.72 -34.40 -13.18
CA PHE A 74 11.31 -34.13 -13.42
C PHE A 74 10.90 -34.51 -14.86
N SER A 75 11.71 -34.13 -15.85
CA SER A 75 11.51 -34.47 -17.26
C SER A 75 11.56 -35.98 -17.50
N ASN A 76 12.50 -36.68 -16.89
CA ASN A 76 12.64 -38.13 -17.03
C ASN A 76 11.45 -38.90 -16.43
N VAL A 77 10.88 -38.40 -15.33
CA VAL A 77 9.75 -39.04 -14.64
C VAL A 77 8.39 -38.75 -15.30
N CYS A 78 8.15 -37.53 -15.77
CA CYS A 78 6.82 -37.13 -16.27
C CYS A 78 6.75 -36.79 -17.77
N GLY A 79 7.89 -36.83 -18.48
CA GLY A 79 7.99 -36.51 -19.91
C GLY A 79 7.79 -35.02 -20.25
N LYS A 80 7.89 -34.12 -19.26
CA LYS A 80 7.68 -32.67 -19.42
C LYS A 80 8.71 -31.89 -18.61
N LYS A 81 9.12 -30.72 -19.10
CA LYS A 81 9.97 -29.79 -18.34
C LYS A 81 9.18 -28.95 -17.34
N LEU A 82 9.85 -28.47 -16.29
CA LEU A 82 9.26 -27.56 -15.33
C LEU A 82 8.82 -26.24 -16.00
N TRP A 83 7.61 -25.79 -15.67
CA TRP A 83 7.16 -24.45 -16.04
C TRP A 83 7.90 -23.39 -15.21
N SER A 84 7.93 -22.16 -15.71
CA SER A 84 8.61 -21.04 -15.03
C SER A 84 8.18 -20.88 -13.55
N ILE A 85 6.87 -20.93 -13.26
CA ILE A 85 6.35 -20.91 -11.87
C ILE A 85 6.76 -22.15 -11.05
N GLN A 86 6.87 -23.32 -11.69
CA GLN A 86 7.32 -24.54 -11.02
C GLN A 86 8.81 -24.48 -10.70
N ARG A 87 9.64 -23.93 -11.61
CA ARG A 87 11.06 -23.65 -11.36
C ARG A 87 11.25 -22.67 -10.21
N SER A 88 10.43 -21.62 -10.13
CA SER A 88 10.40 -20.68 -9.00
C SER A 88 10.15 -21.39 -7.66
N TRP A 89 9.17 -22.28 -7.60
CA TRP A 89 8.93 -23.09 -6.39
C TRP A 89 10.03 -24.12 -6.14
N ALA A 90 10.56 -24.75 -7.17
CA ALA A 90 11.65 -25.72 -7.05
C ALA A 90 12.89 -25.07 -6.40
N ARG A 91 13.28 -23.85 -6.79
CA ARG A 91 14.36 -23.10 -6.10
C ARG A 91 14.15 -23.00 -4.60
N ARG A 92 12.94 -22.65 -4.18
CA ARG A 92 12.56 -22.55 -2.75
C ARG A 92 12.54 -23.92 -2.08
N MET A 93 12.07 -24.94 -2.80
CA MET A 93 12.05 -26.33 -2.33
C MET A 93 13.47 -26.85 -2.05
N LEU A 94 14.39 -26.65 -3.01
CA LEU A 94 15.79 -27.08 -2.93
C LEU A 94 16.56 -26.29 -1.87
N ALA A 95 16.28 -24.99 -1.72
CA ALA A 95 16.75 -24.17 -0.60
C ALA A 95 16.15 -24.55 0.79
N ASN A 96 15.44 -25.68 0.88
CA ASN A 96 14.81 -26.24 2.07
C ASN A 96 13.82 -25.28 2.78
N GLU A 97 13.14 -24.41 2.03
CA GLU A 97 12.17 -23.47 2.62
C GLU A 97 10.79 -24.11 2.81
N SER A 98 10.13 -23.80 3.93
CA SER A 98 8.71 -24.16 4.12
C SER A 98 7.81 -23.03 3.60
N PHE A 99 6.83 -23.35 2.76
CA PHE A 99 5.93 -22.35 2.18
C PHE A 99 4.64 -22.95 1.61
N ALA A 100 3.71 -22.07 1.23
CA ALA A 100 2.49 -22.42 0.51
C ALA A 100 2.58 -22.06 -0.97
N LEU A 101 2.18 -22.97 -1.86
CA LEU A 101 2.22 -22.77 -3.31
C LEU A 101 1.04 -21.87 -3.75
N ILE A 102 1.30 -20.56 -3.84
CA ILE A 102 0.34 -19.55 -4.28
C ILE A 102 0.32 -19.46 -5.81
N ALA A 103 -0.76 -19.94 -6.44
CA ALA A 103 -1.03 -19.79 -7.87
C ALA A 103 -2.45 -20.28 -8.22
N PRO A 104 -2.98 -19.93 -9.40
CA PRO A 104 -4.18 -20.55 -9.96
C PRO A 104 -4.09 -22.07 -10.05
N THR A 105 -5.24 -22.72 -10.11
CA THR A 105 -5.34 -24.17 -10.41
C THR A 105 -4.94 -24.44 -11.86
N GLY A 106 -4.44 -25.65 -12.13
CA GLY A 106 -4.01 -26.05 -13.47
C GLY A 106 -2.53 -25.80 -13.78
N VAL A 107 -1.76 -25.26 -12.82
CA VAL A 107 -0.30 -25.05 -12.95
C VAL A 107 0.56 -26.27 -12.58
N GLY A 108 -0.06 -27.44 -12.39
CA GLY A 108 0.65 -28.68 -12.09
C GLY A 108 1.24 -28.78 -10.67
N LYS A 109 0.66 -28.10 -9.66
CA LYS A 109 1.14 -28.15 -8.26
C LYS A 109 1.27 -29.56 -7.71
N THR A 110 0.22 -30.38 -7.90
CA THR A 110 0.19 -31.76 -7.44
C THR A 110 1.30 -32.56 -8.11
N THR A 111 1.45 -32.48 -9.44
CA THR A 111 2.53 -33.15 -10.17
C THR A 111 3.92 -32.77 -9.64
N LEU A 112 4.17 -31.47 -9.44
CA LEU A 112 5.43 -30.97 -8.87
C LEU A 112 5.71 -31.56 -7.48
N LEU A 113 4.72 -31.51 -6.59
CA LEU A 113 4.87 -31.99 -5.22
C LEU A 113 5.10 -33.51 -5.15
N LEU A 114 4.43 -34.28 -6.01
CA LEU A 114 4.61 -35.74 -6.07
C LEU A 114 6.01 -36.11 -6.55
N ILE A 115 6.49 -35.47 -7.62
CA ILE A 115 7.81 -35.74 -8.18
C ILE A 115 8.91 -35.24 -7.25
N TYR A 116 8.73 -34.10 -6.60
CA TYR A 116 9.65 -33.62 -5.58
C TYR A 116 9.69 -34.53 -4.34
N SER A 117 8.55 -35.13 -3.97
CA SER A 117 8.50 -36.16 -2.92
C SER A 117 9.33 -37.39 -3.30
N LEU A 118 9.25 -37.83 -4.56
CA LEU A 118 10.08 -38.91 -5.09
C LEU A 118 11.56 -38.53 -5.11
N TYR A 119 11.91 -37.34 -5.60
CA TYR A 119 13.28 -36.84 -5.63
C TYR A 119 13.92 -36.85 -4.23
N ARG A 120 13.21 -36.32 -3.22
CA ARG A 120 13.67 -36.36 -1.82
C ARG A 120 13.80 -37.79 -1.29
N ALA A 121 12.91 -38.70 -1.67
CA ALA A 121 12.96 -40.10 -1.26
C ALA A 121 14.13 -40.87 -1.87
N VAL A 122 14.42 -40.64 -3.16
CA VAL A 122 15.60 -41.21 -3.85
C VAL A 122 16.89 -40.74 -3.16
N ASN A 123 16.92 -39.50 -2.68
CA ASN A 123 18.03 -38.93 -1.92
C ASN A 123 17.98 -39.29 -0.41
N GLY A 124 17.29 -40.38 -0.03
CA GLY A 124 17.27 -40.92 1.32
C GLY A 124 16.33 -40.22 2.32
N GLY A 125 15.55 -39.24 1.88
CA GLY A 125 14.63 -38.49 2.71
C GLY A 125 13.31 -39.23 2.98
N ARG A 126 12.73 -39.04 4.16
CA ARG A 126 11.39 -39.53 4.51
C ARG A 126 10.32 -38.48 4.26
N VAL A 127 9.26 -38.87 3.56
CA VAL A 127 8.17 -38.00 3.12
C VAL A 127 6.82 -38.43 3.69
N LEU A 128 6.06 -37.48 4.23
CA LEU A 128 4.66 -37.65 4.60
C LEU A 128 3.77 -36.76 3.75
N TYR A 129 2.84 -37.35 3.00
CA TYR A 129 1.85 -36.63 2.19
C TYR A 129 0.47 -36.71 2.86
N ILE A 130 -0.10 -35.57 3.22
CA ILE A 130 -1.36 -35.46 3.98
C ILE A 130 -2.48 -34.96 3.06
N VAL A 131 -3.58 -35.72 3.04
CA VAL A 131 -4.76 -35.42 2.22
C VAL A 131 -6.06 -35.34 3.04
N PRO A 132 -7.08 -34.61 2.56
CA PRO A 132 -8.36 -34.48 3.27
C PRO A 132 -9.23 -35.74 3.21
N THR A 133 -9.19 -36.51 2.12
CA THR A 133 -10.14 -37.60 1.83
C THR A 133 -9.43 -38.89 1.41
N ARG A 134 -10.10 -40.04 1.62
CA ARG A 134 -9.56 -41.36 1.28
C ARG A 134 -9.47 -41.58 -0.23
N GLU A 135 -10.40 -41.01 -0.98
CA GLU A 135 -10.42 -41.03 -2.44
C GLU A 135 -9.21 -40.31 -3.02
N LEU A 136 -8.86 -39.14 -2.45
CA LEU A 136 -7.67 -38.41 -2.87
C LEU A 136 -6.39 -39.17 -2.48
N MET A 137 -6.36 -39.80 -1.31
CA MET A 137 -5.26 -40.66 -0.89
C MET A 137 -4.99 -41.77 -1.92
N ASN A 138 -6.04 -42.49 -2.33
CA ASN A 138 -5.93 -43.56 -3.32
C ASN A 138 -5.56 -43.06 -4.72
N HIS A 139 -5.95 -41.83 -5.07
CA HIS A 139 -5.54 -41.20 -6.32
C HIS A 139 -4.05 -40.82 -6.30
N ILE A 140 -3.60 -40.14 -5.26
CA ILE A 140 -2.21 -39.74 -5.07
C ILE A 140 -1.30 -40.96 -4.99
N TYR A 141 -1.71 -42.01 -4.27
CA TYR A 141 -0.96 -43.26 -4.19
C TYR A 141 -0.76 -43.88 -5.58
N ARG A 142 -1.81 -43.98 -6.40
CA ARG A 142 -1.71 -44.49 -7.79
C ARG A 142 -0.77 -43.65 -8.66
N LEU A 143 -0.86 -42.32 -8.56
CA LEU A 143 0.02 -41.42 -9.31
C LEU A 143 1.49 -41.59 -8.90
N LEU A 144 1.79 -41.64 -7.59
CA LEU A 144 3.14 -41.90 -7.09
C LEU A 144 3.66 -43.26 -7.57
N SER A 145 2.84 -44.32 -7.51
CA SER A 145 3.22 -45.63 -8.03
C SER A 145 3.56 -45.56 -9.52
N SER A 146 2.80 -44.80 -10.32
CA SER A 146 3.10 -44.64 -11.76
C SER A 146 4.38 -43.84 -12.04
N PHE A 147 4.74 -42.91 -11.16
CA PHE A 147 5.94 -42.07 -11.29
C PHE A 147 7.18 -42.66 -10.60
N ASN A 148 7.12 -43.89 -10.09
CA ASN A 148 8.17 -44.50 -9.27
C ASN A 148 8.90 -45.65 -9.98
N PRO A 149 9.77 -45.38 -10.98
CA PRO A 149 10.62 -46.40 -11.58
C PRO A 149 11.74 -46.87 -10.64
N PHE A 150 11.92 -46.22 -9.48
CA PHE A 150 13.05 -46.40 -8.55
C PHE A 150 12.76 -47.40 -7.42
N ASN A 151 11.63 -48.12 -7.47
CA ASN A 151 11.22 -49.09 -6.43
C ASN A 151 11.17 -48.52 -5.00
N ILE A 152 10.89 -47.22 -4.84
CA ILE A 152 10.71 -46.60 -3.53
C ILE A 152 9.48 -47.20 -2.83
N LYS A 153 9.60 -47.58 -1.54
CA LYS A 153 8.49 -48.15 -0.78
C LYS A 153 7.41 -47.10 -0.47
N LEU A 154 6.18 -47.35 -0.93
CA LEU A 154 5.02 -46.47 -0.77
C LEU A 154 3.96 -47.08 0.17
N TYR A 155 3.50 -46.31 1.17
CA TYR A 155 2.45 -46.73 2.10
C TYR A 155 1.23 -45.80 2.06
N ASN A 156 0.04 -46.36 2.36
CA ASN A 156 -1.21 -45.64 2.58
C ASN A 156 -1.96 -46.25 3.78
N SER A 157 -3.12 -45.69 4.16
CA SER A 157 -3.89 -46.21 5.32
C SER A 157 -4.34 -47.66 5.18
N ASP A 158 -4.41 -48.20 3.96
CA ASP A 158 -4.99 -49.52 3.68
C ASP A 158 -3.92 -50.63 3.78
N ASN A 159 -2.64 -50.26 3.64
CA ASN A 159 -1.51 -51.18 3.54
C ASN A 159 -0.61 -51.16 4.79
N ILE A 160 -0.91 -50.30 5.77
CA ILE A 160 -0.21 -50.28 7.07
C ILE A 160 -0.78 -51.41 7.93
N LYS A 161 -0.20 -52.62 7.84
CA LYS A 161 -0.70 -53.82 8.54
C LYS A 161 0.06 -54.20 9.82
N SER A 162 1.15 -53.53 10.20
CA SER A 162 1.84 -53.79 11.47
C SER A 162 2.85 -52.69 11.84
N GLY A 163 2.41 -51.72 12.64
CA GLY A 163 3.21 -51.01 13.67
C GLY A 163 4.39 -50.11 13.29
N ASP A 164 5.08 -50.31 12.17
CA ASP A 164 6.38 -49.66 11.94
C ASP A 164 6.46 -48.91 10.60
N LEU A 165 6.43 -47.58 10.67
CA LEU A 165 6.60 -46.65 9.54
C LEU A 165 8.07 -46.27 9.31
N THR A 166 9.03 -46.76 10.10
CA THR A 166 10.45 -46.39 10.00
C THR A 166 11.12 -46.88 8.72
N SER A 167 10.59 -47.94 8.10
CA SER A 167 11.06 -48.48 6.81
C SER A 167 10.43 -47.81 5.58
N SER A 168 9.50 -46.86 5.78
CA SER A 168 8.82 -46.13 4.70
C SER A 168 9.61 -44.89 4.26
N PHE A 169 9.75 -44.72 2.94
CA PHE A 169 10.32 -43.50 2.35
C PHE A 169 9.25 -42.50 1.96
N ILE A 170 8.07 -42.95 1.49
CA ILE A 170 6.91 -42.09 1.22
C ILE A 170 5.64 -42.72 1.80
N THR A 171 4.91 -41.95 2.60
CA THR A 171 3.64 -42.37 3.22
C THR A 171 2.54 -41.36 2.91
N VAL A 172 1.39 -41.81 2.41
CA VAL A 172 0.23 -40.98 2.05
C VAL A 172 -0.94 -41.24 3.00
N LEU A 173 -1.31 -40.28 3.85
CA LEU A 173 -2.33 -40.45 4.89
C LEU A 173 -3.44 -39.41 4.82
N THR A 174 -4.62 -39.80 5.29
CA THR A 174 -5.71 -38.85 5.54
C THR A 174 -5.53 -38.14 6.88
N HIS A 175 -5.99 -36.89 6.97
CA HIS A 175 -5.97 -36.14 8.23
C HIS A 175 -6.66 -36.89 9.40
N ASN A 176 -7.77 -37.58 9.12
CA ASN A 176 -8.53 -38.35 10.12
C ASN A 176 -7.75 -39.59 10.58
N PHE A 177 -6.98 -40.23 9.70
CA PHE A 177 -6.14 -41.36 10.07
C PHE A 177 -5.01 -40.93 11.02
N ILE A 178 -4.33 -39.81 10.71
CA ILE A 178 -3.29 -39.23 11.57
C ILE A 178 -3.86 -38.90 12.96
N HIS A 179 -5.05 -38.32 13.00
CA HIS A 179 -5.70 -37.98 14.26
C HIS A 179 -5.96 -39.20 15.16
N ARG A 180 -6.39 -40.33 14.58
CA ARG A 180 -6.69 -41.57 15.30
C ARG A 180 -5.44 -42.35 15.70
N ASN A 181 -4.32 -42.17 14.97
CA ASN A 181 -3.10 -42.98 15.13
C ASN A 181 -1.86 -42.10 15.36
N LYS A 182 -1.91 -41.19 16.33
CA LYS A 182 -0.83 -40.22 16.59
C LYS A 182 0.49 -40.92 16.98
N ASP A 183 0.40 -42.01 17.72
CA ASP A 183 1.56 -42.74 18.24
C ASP A 183 2.38 -43.41 17.14
N LEU A 184 1.76 -43.73 15.98
CA LEU A 184 2.48 -44.27 14.82
C LEU A 184 3.42 -43.23 14.18
N ILE A 185 3.15 -41.94 14.39
CA ILE A 185 3.80 -40.83 13.69
C ILE A 185 4.71 -40.04 14.62
N SER A 186 4.41 -39.99 15.92
CA SER A 186 5.09 -39.15 16.92
C SER A 186 6.61 -39.33 16.99
N ASN A 187 7.11 -40.53 16.70
CA ASN A 187 8.54 -40.85 16.73
C ASN A 187 9.24 -40.73 15.36
N LEU A 188 8.50 -40.37 14.30
CA LEU A 188 9.08 -40.25 12.96
C LEU A 188 9.82 -38.93 12.79
N ARG A 189 11.06 -39.01 12.28
CA ARG A 189 11.76 -37.86 11.71
C ARG A 189 11.44 -37.76 10.22
N LEU A 190 10.86 -36.64 9.82
CA LEU A 190 10.42 -36.37 8.45
C LEU A 190 11.27 -35.27 7.82
N ASN A 191 11.77 -35.51 6.61
CA ASN A 191 12.50 -34.52 5.82
C ASN A 191 11.53 -33.62 5.04
N LEU A 192 10.38 -34.17 4.64
CA LEU A 192 9.36 -33.44 3.90
C LEU A 192 7.96 -33.84 4.37
N VAL A 193 7.13 -32.83 4.61
CA VAL A 193 5.70 -32.97 4.83
C VAL A 193 4.98 -32.16 3.77
N VAL A 194 4.14 -32.82 2.97
CA VAL A 194 3.28 -32.16 1.99
C VAL A 194 1.85 -32.19 2.48
N VAL A 195 1.17 -31.05 2.48
CA VAL A 195 -0.23 -30.92 2.88
C VAL A 195 -1.03 -30.41 1.69
N ASP A 196 -1.96 -31.23 1.19
CA ASP A 196 -2.75 -30.87 0.01
C ASP A 196 -3.74 -29.73 0.30
N ASP A 197 -4.39 -29.78 1.47
CA ASP A 197 -5.34 -28.77 1.94
C ASP A 197 -4.95 -28.25 3.33
N PHE A 198 -4.57 -26.98 3.41
CA PHE A 198 -4.20 -26.34 4.68
C PHE A 198 -5.34 -26.34 5.70
N ASP A 199 -6.60 -26.27 5.25
CA ASP A 199 -7.75 -26.25 6.16
C ASP A 199 -7.86 -27.60 6.91
N ALA A 200 -7.46 -28.71 6.27
CA ALA A 200 -7.46 -30.02 6.89
C ALA A 200 -6.45 -30.12 8.05
N LEU A 201 -5.30 -29.43 7.93
CA LEU A 201 -4.28 -29.36 8.98
C LEU A 201 -4.76 -28.55 10.20
N LEU A 202 -5.50 -27.46 9.97
CA LEU A 202 -5.92 -26.53 11.02
C LEU A 202 -7.13 -27.01 11.85
N LYS A 203 -7.81 -28.08 11.45
CA LYS A 203 -9.00 -28.60 12.17
C LYS A 203 -8.71 -28.98 13.62
N THR A 204 -7.53 -29.51 13.91
CA THR A 204 -7.18 -30.01 15.26
C THR A 204 -5.78 -29.56 15.67
N SER A 205 -5.69 -28.88 16.82
CA SER A 205 -4.44 -28.32 17.36
C SER A 205 -3.34 -29.36 17.56
N SER A 206 -3.70 -30.58 17.96
CA SER A 206 -2.75 -31.66 18.22
C SER A 206 -2.00 -32.14 16.97
N ILE A 207 -2.61 -32.03 15.78
CA ILE A 207 -1.99 -32.51 14.52
C ILE A 207 -0.87 -31.56 14.09
N VAL A 208 -1.10 -30.25 14.24
CA VAL A 208 -0.09 -29.22 13.92
C VAL A 208 1.14 -29.41 14.79
N ASP A 209 0.95 -29.56 16.10
CA ASP A 209 2.06 -29.75 17.05
C ASP A 209 2.79 -31.07 16.78
N LEU A 210 2.07 -32.15 16.44
CA LEU A 210 2.67 -33.43 16.04
C LEU A 210 3.57 -33.29 14.81
N ILE A 211 3.07 -32.65 13.73
CA ILE A 211 3.84 -32.46 12.50
C ILE A 211 5.07 -31.59 12.73
N LEU A 212 4.94 -30.52 13.52
CA LEU A 212 6.06 -29.65 13.89
C LEU A 212 7.16 -30.44 14.60
N LYS A 213 6.81 -31.36 15.51
CA LYS A 213 7.78 -32.24 16.17
C LYS A 213 8.46 -33.19 15.18
N CYS A 214 7.69 -33.79 14.27
CA CYS A 214 8.22 -34.74 13.29
C CYS A 214 9.20 -34.08 12.29
N ILE A 215 9.00 -32.81 11.93
CA ILE A 215 9.97 -32.03 11.13
C ILE A 215 11.11 -31.47 11.98
N GLY A 216 11.05 -31.60 13.30
CA GLY A 216 12.15 -31.30 14.20
C GLY A 216 12.09 -30.03 15.00
N VAL A 217 10.92 -29.43 15.13
CA VAL A 217 10.70 -28.33 16.07
C VAL A 217 10.57 -28.90 17.48
N SER A 218 11.43 -28.45 18.39
CA SER A 218 11.38 -28.83 19.80
C SER A 218 10.16 -28.27 20.52
N ASP A 219 9.71 -28.93 21.59
CA ASP A 219 8.65 -28.40 22.47
C ASP A 219 8.99 -27.03 23.06
N GLU A 220 10.28 -26.78 23.31
CA GLU A 220 10.80 -25.49 23.76
C GLU A 220 10.56 -24.39 22.72
N SER A 221 10.87 -24.67 21.45
CA SER A 221 10.64 -23.73 20.33
C SER A 221 9.15 -23.40 20.17
N ILE A 222 8.27 -24.41 20.26
CA ILE A 222 6.82 -24.21 20.23
C ILE A 222 6.36 -23.32 21.40
N SER A 223 6.94 -23.51 22.59
CA SER A 223 6.66 -22.69 23.78
C SER A 223 7.06 -21.23 23.59
N TYR A 224 8.29 -20.96 23.11
CA TYR A 224 8.72 -19.59 22.81
C TYR A 224 7.85 -18.92 21.74
N ALA A 225 7.47 -19.66 20.69
CA ALA A 225 6.57 -19.15 19.66
C ALA A 225 5.18 -18.77 20.23
N LYS A 226 4.60 -19.60 21.11
CA LYS A 226 3.35 -19.27 21.82
C LYS A 226 3.50 -17.99 22.66
N LYS A 227 4.59 -17.88 23.42
CA LYS A 227 4.88 -16.72 24.25
C LYS A 227 5.04 -15.44 23.42
N LEU A 228 5.73 -15.50 22.28
CA LEU A 228 5.83 -14.38 21.34
C LEU A 228 4.46 -13.94 20.81
N VAL A 229 3.57 -14.88 20.51
CA VAL A 229 2.20 -14.56 20.06
C VAL A 229 1.40 -13.86 21.17
N SER A 230 1.56 -14.27 22.44
CA SER A 230 0.96 -13.60 23.59
C SER A 230 1.53 -12.20 23.78
N ILE A 231 2.85 -12.06 23.88
CA ILE A 231 3.55 -10.77 24.05
C ILE A 231 3.18 -9.80 22.93
N LYS A 232 3.16 -10.23 21.66
CA LYS A 232 2.73 -9.36 20.54
C LYS A 232 1.29 -8.88 20.71
N SER A 233 0.41 -9.71 21.29
CA SER A 233 -0.99 -9.36 21.55
C SER A 233 -1.13 -8.42 22.76
N GLU A 234 -0.34 -8.64 23.82
CA GLU A 234 -0.27 -7.79 25.01
C GLU A 234 0.40 -6.43 24.72
N LEU A 235 1.47 -6.41 23.93
CA LEU A 235 2.18 -5.18 23.55
C LEU A 235 1.30 -4.28 22.69
N VAL A 236 0.44 -4.90 21.88
CA VAL A 236 -0.65 -4.23 21.19
C VAL A 236 -1.59 -3.56 22.21
N PHE A 237 -2.01 -4.27 23.26
CA PHE A 237 -2.83 -3.72 24.34
C PHE A 237 -2.12 -2.63 25.17
N ALA A 238 -0.87 -2.82 25.58
CA ALA A 238 -0.08 -1.86 26.36
C ALA A 238 0.15 -0.54 25.61
N LYS A 239 0.45 -0.62 24.30
CA LYS A 239 0.50 0.57 23.44
C LYS A 239 -0.84 1.29 23.34
N TYR A 240 -1.94 0.63 23.70
CA TYR A 240 -3.29 1.20 23.64
C TYR A 240 -3.72 1.82 24.98
N SER A 241 -3.23 1.29 26.11
CA SER A 241 -3.44 1.89 27.43
C SER A 241 -2.57 3.14 27.67
N GLY A 242 -1.56 3.38 26.84
CA GLY A 242 -0.62 4.50 27.01
C GLY A 242 0.40 4.25 28.13
N ASN A 243 0.47 3.02 28.66
CA ASN A 243 1.43 2.63 29.68
C ASN A 243 2.81 2.41 29.02
N GLU A 244 3.61 3.47 28.94
CA GLU A 244 4.93 3.43 28.28
C GLU A 244 5.91 2.47 28.97
N GLU A 245 5.81 2.32 30.30
CA GLU A 245 6.63 1.38 31.08
C GLU A 245 6.35 -0.07 30.67
N LEU A 246 5.07 -0.46 30.62
CA LEU A 246 4.65 -1.77 30.16
C LEU A 246 5.04 -2.01 28.68
N VAL A 247 4.97 -0.97 27.84
CA VAL A 247 5.43 -1.06 26.44
C VAL A 247 6.93 -1.31 26.37
N SER A 248 7.74 -0.64 27.19
CA SER A 248 9.18 -0.87 27.24
C SER A 248 9.50 -2.29 27.68
N LYS A 249 8.91 -2.72 28.82
CA LYS A 249 9.08 -4.07 29.35
C LYS A 249 8.72 -5.15 28.32
N LEU A 250 7.55 -5.04 27.70
CA LEU A 250 7.11 -6.01 26.69
C LEU A 250 7.96 -5.99 25.41
N LYS A 251 8.57 -4.85 25.05
CA LYS A 251 9.53 -4.80 23.92
C LYS A 251 10.80 -5.57 24.24
N ASP A 252 11.32 -5.43 25.45
CA ASP A 252 12.54 -6.14 25.87
C ASP A 252 12.26 -7.64 26.01
N GLU A 253 11.12 -8.03 26.58
CA GLU A 253 10.67 -9.42 26.60
C GLU A 253 10.48 -9.97 25.18
N LEU A 254 9.90 -9.21 24.26
CA LEU A 254 9.74 -9.61 22.86
C LEU A 254 11.10 -9.89 22.21
N TYR A 255 12.08 -9.00 22.44
CA TYR A 255 13.43 -9.15 21.90
C TYR A 255 14.12 -10.41 22.44
N GLN A 256 14.11 -10.62 23.75
CA GLN A 256 14.73 -11.78 24.38
C GLN A 256 14.09 -13.10 23.94
N ASN A 257 12.75 -13.17 23.92
CA ASN A 257 12.06 -14.39 23.46
C ASN A 257 12.27 -14.66 21.96
N THR A 258 12.49 -13.61 21.15
CA THR A 258 12.85 -13.77 19.73
C THR A 258 14.23 -14.38 19.59
N LEU A 259 15.22 -13.92 20.37
CA LEU A 259 16.56 -14.50 20.39
C LEU A 259 16.54 -15.96 20.87
N ASN A 260 15.79 -16.26 21.93
CA ASN A 260 15.66 -17.62 22.46
C ASN A 260 15.04 -18.56 21.42
N LEU A 261 13.99 -18.13 20.73
CA LEU A 261 13.37 -18.91 19.66
C LEU A 261 14.37 -19.20 18.52
N VAL A 262 15.14 -18.19 18.09
CA VAL A 262 16.13 -18.38 17.02
C VAL A 262 17.23 -19.37 17.45
N LYS A 263 17.66 -19.31 18.71
CA LYS A 263 18.67 -20.24 19.26
C LYS A 263 18.12 -21.66 19.46
N SER A 264 16.82 -21.81 19.72
CA SER A 264 16.22 -23.12 20.00
C SER A 264 15.93 -23.94 18.74
N ILE A 265 16.00 -23.34 17.56
CA ILE A 265 15.74 -24.00 16.27
C ILE A 265 17.07 -24.26 15.55
N ASP A 266 17.38 -25.54 15.34
CA ASP A 266 18.45 -25.95 14.42
C ASP A 266 17.90 -26.02 12.99
N TYR A 267 18.05 -24.91 12.26
CA TYR A 267 17.60 -24.80 10.87
C TYR A 267 18.32 -25.76 9.90
N SER A 268 19.51 -26.25 10.26
CA SER A 268 20.27 -27.18 9.39
C SER A 268 19.66 -28.58 9.36
N ARG A 269 18.91 -28.94 10.42
CA ARG A 269 18.27 -30.26 10.56
C ARG A 269 16.75 -30.21 10.36
N LEU A 270 16.18 -29.02 10.22
CA LEU A 270 14.72 -28.85 10.13
C LEU A 270 14.18 -29.43 8.81
N GLY A 271 13.16 -30.28 8.93
CA GLY A 271 12.41 -30.80 7.79
C GLY A 271 11.51 -29.73 7.17
N GLN A 272 11.07 -29.97 5.94
CA GLN A 272 10.31 -29.01 5.15
C GLN A 272 8.80 -29.25 5.25
N LEU A 273 8.00 -28.18 5.36
CA LEU A 273 6.54 -28.23 5.26
C LEU A 273 6.08 -27.46 4.01
N LEU A 274 5.46 -28.18 3.06
CA LEU A 274 4.91 -27.62 1.84
C LEU A 274 3.38 -27.73 1.84
N ILE A 275 2.70 -26.64 1.46
CA ILE A 275 1.24 -26.59 1.41
C ILE A 275 0.79 -26.33 -0.04
N ALA A 276 0.03 -27.26 -0.62
CA ALA A 276 -0.38 -27.18 -2.02
C ALA A 276 -1.49 -26.14 -2.27
N SER A 277 -2.44 -26.04 -1.34
CA SER A 277 -3.59 -25.15 -1.42
C SER A 277 -4.01 -24.65 -0.05
N ALA A 278 -4.41 -23.37 0.01
CA ALA A 278 -5.14 -22.83 1.14
C ALA A 278 -6.43 -22.20 0.65
N THR A 279 -7.54 -22.85 0.98
CA THR A 279 -8.87 -22.42 0.60
C THR A 279 -9.57 -21.57 1.67
N GLY A 280 -9.06 -21.57 2.89
CA GLY A 280 -9.67 -20.89 4.03
C GLY A 280 -8.87 -19.70 4.54
N ARG A 281 -9.58 -18.79 5.22
CA ARG A 281 -8.95 -17.72 6.00
C ARG A 281 -8.28 -18.39 7.21
N GLY A 282 -6.98 -18.68 7.13
CA GLY A 282 -6.20 -19.11 8.28
C GLY A 282 -6.39 -18.13 9.44
N ARG A 283 -7.24 -18.51 10.40
CA ARG A 283 -7.59 -17.74 11.60
C ARG A 283 -7.30 -18.64 12.81
N GLY A 284 -6.78 -18.04 13.86
CA GLY A 284 -6.46 -18.73 15.10
C GLY A 284 -5.01 -18.51 15.53
N GLU A 285 -4.73 -18.88 16.77
CA GLU A 285 -3.41 -18.77 17.39
C GLU A 285 -2.37 -19.66 16.69
N ARG A 286 -2.76 -20.84 16.21
CA ARG A 286 -1.86 -21.82 15.59
C ARG A 286 -1.25 -21.36 14.28
N VAL A 287 -1.99 -20.61 13.47
CA VAL A 287 -1.44 -19.98 12.25
C VAL A 287 -0.34 -18.99 12.61
N LYS A 288 -0.49 -18.26 13.73
CA LYS A 288 0.54 -17.34 14.21
C LYS A 288 1.76 -18.08 14.75
N ILE A 289 1.58 -19.24 15.39
CA ILE A 289 2.68 -20.09 15.86
C ILE A 289 3.47 -20.66 14.68
N LEU A 290 2.77 -21.23 13.69
CA LEU A 290 3.40 -21.68 12.43
C LEU A 290 4.19 -20.56 11.77
N ARG A 291 3.67 -19.34 11.76
CA ARG A 291 4.39 -18.17 11.27
C ARG A 291 5.68 -17.90 12.03
N GLU A 292 5.66 -17.89 13.37
CA GLU A 292 6.89 -17.62 14.15
C GLU A 292 7.96 -18.70 13.94
N LEU A 293 7.55 -19.95 13.67
CA LEU A 293 8.45 -21.09 13.50
C LEU A 293 8.97 -21.26 12.07
N LEU A 294 8.10 -21.09 11.06
CA LEU A 294 8.39 -21.43 9.66
C LEU A 294 8.42 -20.20 8.74
N GLY A 295 8.09 -19.01 9.25
CA GLY A 295 8.28 -17.76 8.52
C GLY A 295 7.26 -17.47 7.41
N PHE A 296 6.06 -18.08 7.42
CA PHE A 296 5.02 -17.74 6.43
C PHE A 296 3.59 -17.68 7.02
N GLU A 297 2.75 -16.82 6.46
CA GLU A 297 1.30 -16.78 6.65
C GLU A 297 0.63 -16.99 5.30
N VAL A 298 -0.33 -17.91 5.25
CA VAL A 298 -1.06 -18.16 4.00
C VAL A 298 -2.12 -17.08 3.75
N GLY A 299 -2.10 -16.54 2.53
CA GLY A 299 -3.07 -15.56 2.04
C GLY A 299 -4.43 -16.18 1.76
N ALA A 300 -5.43 -15.34 1.53
CA ALA A 300 -6.70 -15.75 0.96
C ALA A 300 -6.83 -15.04 -0.39
N ILE A 301 -6.34 -15.70 -1.44
CA ILE A 301 -6.37 -15.20 -2.81
C ILE A 301 -7.82 -15.19 -3.26
N THR A 302 -8.32 -14.03 -3.69
CA THR A 302 -9.73 -13.85 -4.08
C THR A 302 -9.94 -13.84 -5.58
N ASP A 303 -8.88 -13.59 -6.36
CA ASP A 303 -8.96 -13.44 -7.82
C ASP A 303 -8.12 -14.54 -8.50
N TYR A 304 -8.77 -15.64 -8.85
CA TYR A 304 -8.24 -16.57 -9.83
C TYR A 304 -8.74 -16.08 -11.20
N LEU A 305 -7.87 -16.03 -12.21
CA LEU A 305 -8.24 -15.73 -13.60
C LEU A 305 -9.59 -16.36 -13.94
N ARG A 306 -10.53 -15.55 -14.42
CA ARG A 306 -11.84 -16.00 -14.90
C ARG A 306 -12.08 -15.37 -16.26
N ASN A 307 -12.21 -16.22 -17.28
CA ASN A 307 -12.69 -15.82 -18.59
C ASN A 307 -14.15 -16.23 -18.69
N LEU A 308 -15.05 -15.34 -18.25
CA LEU A 308 -16.47 -15.64 -18.12
C LEU A 308 -17.33 -14.60 -18.79
N VAL A 309 -18.38 -15.08 -19.46
CA VAL A 309 -19.55 -14.29 -19.79
C VAL A 309 -20.50 -14.38 -18.60
N GLU A 310 -20.78 -13.26 -17.95
CA GLU A 310 -21.62 -13.19 -16.76
C GLU A 310 -22.94 -12.49 -17.10
N VAL A 311 -24.03 -13.21 -16.96
CA VAL A 311 -25.37 -12.74 -17.29
C VAL A 311 -26.35 -13.00 -16.17
N TYR A 312 -27.42 -12.23 -16.14
CA TYR A 312 -28.50 -12.43 -15.21
C TYR A 312 -29.86 -12.28 -15.88
N ASP A 313 -30.87 -12.91 -15.26
CA ASP A 313 -32.26 -12.79 -15.67
C ASP A 313 -33.20 -13.08 -14.51
N VAL A 314 -34.49 -12.82 -14.65
CA VAL A 314 -35.50 -13.09 -13.62
C VAL A 314 -35.67 -14.61 -13.43
N PHE A 315 -35.77 -15.05 -12.18
CA PHE A 315 -35.97 -16.46 -11.86
C PHE A 315 -37.43 -16.90 -12.06
N SER A 316 -37.63 -17.92 -12.91
CA SER A 316 -38.83 -18.79 -12.96
C SER A 316 -38.40 -20.22 -13.35
N GLU A 317 -39.24 -21.23 -13.05
CA GLU A 317 -38.94 -22.62 -13.45
C GLU A 317 -38.97 -22.79 -14.98
N GLU A 318 -39.87 -22.10 -15.69
CA GLU A 318 -39.90 -22.08 -17.16
C GLU A 318 -38.63 -21.45 -17.73
N ARG A 319 -38.17 -20.33 -17.13
CA ARG A 319 -36.96 -19.64 -17.57
C ARG A 319 -35.73 -20.49 -17.35
N LEU A 320 -35.63 -21.19 -16.23
CA LEU A 320 -34.56 -22.16 -15.99
C LEU A 320 -34.54 -23.25 -17.06
N LYS A 321 -35.71 -23.79 -17.42
CA LYS A 321 -35.84 -24.80 -18.49
C LYS A 321 -35.36 -24.26 -19.84
N GLU A 322 -35.79 -23.06 -20.23
CA GLU A 322 -35.39 -22.41 -21.47
C GLU A 322 -33.87 -22.17 -21.52
N VAL A 323 -33.29 -21.71 -20.42
CA VAL A 323 -31.84 -21.52 -20.31
C VAL A 323 -31.13 -22.85 -20.52
N LEU A 324 -31.48 -23.90 -19.78
CA LEU A 324 -30.81 -25.20 -19.84
C LEU A 324 -30.88 -25.84 -21.24
N ASN A 325 -31.97 -25.65 -21.98
CA ASN A 325 -32.12 -26.15 -23.36
C ASN A 325 -31.13 -25.51 -24.35
N ASN A 326 -30.65 -24.30 -24.07
CA ASN A 326 -29.76 -23.55 -24.96
C ASN A 326 -28.27 -23.68 -24.60
N LEU A 327 -27.95 -24.40 -23.53
CA LEU A 327 -26.56 -24.60 -23.08
C LEU A 327 -25.88 -25.78 -23.77
N VAL A 328 -24.54 -25.74 -23.81
CA VAL A 328 -23.70 -26.83 -24.33
C VAL A 328 -22.82 -27.41 -23.25
N GLY A 329 -22.46 -28.69 -23.38
CA GLY A 329 -21.60 -29.38 -22.43
C GLY A 329 -22.23 -29.51 -21.04
N GLY A 330 -21.39 -29.79 -20.05
CA GLY A 330 -21.82 -29.99 -18.67
C GLY A 330 -22.16 -28.67 -17.96
N THR A 331 -23.26 -28.67 -17.22
CA THR A 331 -23.78 -27.52 -16.47
C THR A 331 -23.89 -27.82 -14.99
N LEU A 332 -23.33 -26.94 -14.15
CA LEU A 332 -23.50 -27.00 -12.70
C LEU A 332 -24.60 -26.03 -12.27
N VAL A 333 -25.64 -26.53 -11.62
CA VAL A 333 -26.74 -25.73 -11.08
C VAL A 333 -26.57 -25.54 -9.58
N PHE A 334 -26.45 -24.30 -9.14
CA PHE A 334 -26.25 -23.89 -7.77
C PHE A 334 -27.53 -23.29 -7.19
N VAL A 335 -28.15 -23.99 -6.25
CA VAL A 335 -29.35 -23.53 -5.53
C VAL A 335 -28.95 -22.69 -4.33
N SER A 336 -29.53 -21.49 -4.17
CA SER A 336 -29.23 -20.62 -3.03
C SER A 336 -29.46 -21.30 -1.67
N LYS A 337 -28.64 -20.94 -0.66
CA LYS A 337 -28.60 -21.60 0.66
C LYS A 337 -29.95 -21.57 1.39
N ASP A 338 -30.73 -20.52 1.19
CA ASP A 338 -32.03 -20.30 1.83
C ASP A 338 -33.14 -21.23 1.30
N LEU A 339 -33.01 -21.75 0.08
CA LEU A 339 -33.88 -22.77 -0.52
C LEU A 339 -33.48 -24.19 -0.08
N GLY A 340 -32.17 -24.42 0.08
CA GLY A 340 -31.62 -25.62 0.72
C GLY A 340 -31.70 -26.92 -0.10
N LEU A 341 -31.42 -28.04 0.57
CA LEU A 341 -31.26 -29.36 -0.06
C LEU A 341 -32.59 -29.96 -0.54
N ASN A 342 -33.69 -29.70 0.16
CA ASN A 342 -35.01 -30.23 -0.20
C ASN A 342 -35.48 -29.67 -1.55
N TYR A 343 -35.32 -28.37 -1.74
CA TYR A 343 -35.59 -27.73 -3.03
C TYR A 343 -34.68 -28.29 -4.13
N SER A 344 -33.39 -28.53 -3.82
CA SER A 344 -32.46 -29.14 -4.80
C SER A 344 -32.92 -30.54 -5.25
N LYS A 345 -33.49 -31.36 -4.35
CA LYS A 345 -34.05 -32.67 -4.69
C LYS A 345 -35.28 -32.52 -5.60
N HIS A 346 -36.23 -31.66 -5.19
CA HIS A 346 -37.43 -31.35 -5.98
C HIS A 346 -37.07 -30.87 -7.40
N LEU A 347 -36.07 -30.00 -7.51
CA LEU A 347 -35.60 -29.48 -8.79
C LEU A 347 -34.99 -30.58 -9.68
N VAL A 348 -34.22 -31.51 -9.10
CA VAL A 348 -33.68 -32.67 -9.84
C VAL A 348 -34.80 -33.54 -10.39
N ASP A 349 -35.83 -33.83 -9.60
CA ASP A 349 -36.95 -34.66 -10.04
C ASP A 349 -37.76 -33.95 -11.13
N THR A 350 -37.98 -32.64 -10.98
CA THR A 350 -38.65 -31.79 -11.99
C THR A 350 -37.88 -31.79 -13.31
N LEU A 351 -36.56 -31.53 -13.27
CA LEU A 351 -35.72 -31.52 -14.47
C LEU A 351 -35.63 -32.91 -15.12
N ARG A 352 -35.63 -33.99 -14.34
CA ARG A 352 -35.65 -35.36 -14.87
C ARG A 352 -36.96 -35.65 -15.60
N ASN A 353 -38.10 -35.25 -15.05
CA ASN A 353 -39.41 -35.38 -15.69
C ASN A 353 -39.50 -34.57 -17.00
N LEU A 354 -38.75 -33.47 -17.10
CA LEU A 354 -38.64 -32.65 -18.31
C LEU A 354 -37.63 -33.19 -19.35
N GLY A 355 -37.01 -34.34 -19.10
CA GLY A 355 -36.13 -35.03 -20.04
C GLY A 355 -34.63 -34.71 -19.91
N PHE A 356 -34.20 -33.94 -18.91
CA PHE A 356 -32.77 -33.66 -18.72
C PHE A 356 -32.03 -34.82 -18.05
N ARG A 357 -30.81 -35.12 -18.52
CA ARG A 357 -29.89 -36.05 -17.85
C ARG A 357 -29.27 -35.36 -16.63
N VAL A 358 -29.93 -35.48 -15.48
CA VAL A 358 -29.62 -34.72 -14.26
C VAL A 358 -29.42 -35.59 -13.02
N THR A 359 -28.49 -35.17 -12.15
CA THR A 359 -28.26 -35.80 -10.85
C THR A 359 -28.02 -34.79 -9.73
N LEU A 360 -28.18 -35.23 -8.48
CA LEU A 360 -27.91 -34.44 -7.28
C LEU A 360 -26.44 -34.57 -6.87
N ALA A 361 -25.81 -33.46 -6.47
CA ALA A 361 -24.45 -33.42 -5.96
C ALA A 361 -24.34 -33.97 -4.51
N ASN A 362 -24.67 -35.25 -4.32
CA ASN A 362 -24.61 -35.93 -3.02
C ASN A 362 -23.23 -36.54 -2.72
N SER A 363 -22.42 -36.79 -3.75
CA SER A 363 -21.13 -37.48 -3.67
C SER A 363 -20.26 -37.15 -4.89
N ARG A 364 -18.97 -37.53 -4.85
CA ARG A 364 -18.06 -37.34 -5.99
C ARG A 364 -18.46 -38.18 -7.22
N LYS A 365 -19.20 -39.28 -7.01
CA LYS A 365 -19.76 -40.12 -8.09
C LYS A 365 -20.63 -39.31 -9.05
N ALA A 366 -21.40 -38.33 -8.55
CA ALA A 366 -22.19 -37.43 -9.40
C ALA A 366 -21.33 -36.60 -10.37
N LEU A 367 -20.12 -36.20 -9.94
CA LEU A 367 -19.17 -35.48 -10.79
C LEU A 367 -18.47 -36.42 -11.78
N ASP A 368 -18.19 -37.65 -11.38
CA ASP A 368 -17.63 -38.67 -12.29
C ASP A 368 -18.63 -39.01 -13.40
N MET A 369 -19.92 -39.11 -13.09
CA MET A 369 -21.00 -39.29 -14.07
C MET A 369 -21.03 -38.13 -15.09
N LEU A 370 -20.84 -36.89 -14.63
CA LEU A 370 -20.76 -35.72 -15.51
C LEU A 370 -19.54 -35.81 -16.43
N ARG A 371 -18.38 -36.17 -15.87
CA ARG A 371 -17.11 -36.33 -16.59
C ARG A 371 -17.20 -37.39 -17.69
N ASN A 372 -17.80 -38.54 -17.37
CA ASN A 372 -17.98 -39.65 -18.31
C ASN A 372 -19.08 -39.38 -19.35
N GLY A 373 -19.86 -38.31 -19.19
CA GLY A 373 -20.95 -37.94 -20.09
C GLY A 373 -22.26 -38.72 -19.86
N GLU A 374 -22.40 -39.38 -18.70
CA GLU A 374 -23.61 -40.07 -18.27
C GLU A 374 -24.73 -39.07 -17.92
N VAL A 375 -24.35 -37.90 -17.39
CA VAL A 375 -25.25 -36.76 -17.13
C VAL A 375 -24.71 -35.48 -17.76
N ASP A 376 -25.61 -34.51 -17.98
CA ASP A 376 -25.27 -33.17 -18.48
C ASP A 376 -25.45 -32.09 -17.41
N VAL A 377 -26.30 -32.34 -16.40
CA VAL A 377 -26.62 -31.36 -15.35
C VAL A 377 -26.37 -31.96 -13.96
N VAL A 378 -25.68 -31.20 -13.10
CA VAL A 378 -25.53 -31.55 -11.68
C VAL A 378 -26.05 -30.43 -10.80
N VAL A 379 -26.99 -30.74 -9.91
CA VAL A 379 -27.67 -29.77 -9.04
C VAL A 379 -27.18 -29.89 -7.61
N GLY A 380 -26.95 -28.77 -6.93
CA GLY A 380 -26.61 -28.77 -5.50
C GLY A 380 -26.63 -27.38 -4.87
N VAL A 381 -26.50 -27.32 -3.55
CA VAL A 381 -26.61 -26.08 -2.79
C VAL A 381 -25.33 -25.23 -2.92
N SER A 382 -25.49 -23.92 -3.10
CA SER A 382 -24.43 -22.92 -3.20
C SER A 382 -23.74 -22.69 -1.85
N THR A 383 -22.86 -23.60 -1.45
CA THR A 383 -22.07 -23.49 -0.22
C THR A 383 -20.59 -23.45 -0.55
N TYR A 384 -19.81 -22.58 0.09
CA TYR A 384 -18.36 -22.44 -0.15
C TYR A 384 -17.56 -23.76 0.03
N TYR A 385 -18.04 -24.65 0.90
CA TYR A 385 -17.44 -25.97 1.16
C TYR A 385 -18.18 -27.12 0.47
N GLY A 386 -19.16 -26.82 -0.38
CA GLY A 386 -19.99 -27.81 -1.06
C GLY A 386 -19.25 -28.64 -2.11
N ILE A 387 -19.83 -29.78 -2.45
CA ILE A 387 -19.25 -30.71 -3.43
C ILE A 387 -19.13 -30.06 -4.82
N LEU A 388 -20.10 -29.24 -5.25
CA LEU A 388 -20.02 -28.55 -6.56
C LEU A 388 -19.04 -27.37 -6.57
N THR A 389 -18.91 -26.67 -5.45
CA THR A 389 -18.03 -25.49 -5.36
C THR A 389 -16.58 -25.89 -5.19
N ARG A 390 -16.28 -27.05 -4.59
CA ARG A 390 -14.92 -27.58 -4.37
C ARG A 390 -14.54 -28.76 -5.27
N GLY A 391 -15.52 -29.48 -5.84
CA GLY A 391 -15.33 -30.72 -6.59
C GLY A 391 -14.54 -30.57 -7.90
N LEU A 392 -14.13 -31.73 -8.43
CA LEU A 392 -13.26 -31.99 -9.59
C LEU A 392 -13.16 -30.85 -10.64
N ASP A 393 -11.92 -30.50 -10.99
CA ASP A 393 -11.61 -29.58 -12.09
C ASP A 393 -11.61 -30.33 -13.43
N GLU A 394 -12.69 -30.20 -14.20
CA GLU A 394 -12.87 -30.84 -15.51
C GLU A 394 -13.11 -29.79 -16.62
N PRO A 395 -12.06 -29.06 -17.06
CA PRO A 395 -12.18 -27.94 -18.01
C PRO A 395 -12.79 -28.33 -19.36
N LEU A 396 -12.65 -29.59 -19.77
CA LEU A 396 -13.14 -30.11 -21.05
C LEU A 396 -14.64 -30.44 -21.02
N ARG A 397 -15.24 -30.62 -19.84
CA ARG A 397 -16.64 -31.05 -19.70
C ARG A 397 -17.53 -29.99 -19.07
N ILE A 398 -17.00 -29.13 -18.20
CA ILE A 398 -17.78 -28.09 -17.53
C ILE A 398 -17.71 -26.78 -18.33
N TYR A 399 -18.86 -26.36 -18.86
CA TYR A 399 -18.97 -25.16 -19.71
C TYR A 399 -19.73 -24.04 -19.00
N ASN A 400 -20.71 -24.40 -18.16
CA ASN A 400 -21.67 -23.44 -17.64
C ASN A 400 -21.92 -23.62 -16.14
N THR A 401 -22.23 -22.51 -15.50
CA THR A 401 -22.77 -22.47 -14.14
C THR A 401 -24.05 -21.65 -14.12
N VAL A 402 -25.11 -22.22 -13.54
CA VAL A 402 -26.42 -21.57 -13.39
C VAL A 402 -26.72 -21.44 -11.91
N PHE A 403 -27.02 -20.24 -11.43
CA PHE A 403 -27.41 -19.97 -10.05
C PHE A 403 -28.91 -19.77 -9.98
N VAL A 404 -29.58 -20.61 -9.19
CA VAL A 404 -31.01 -20.48 -8.88
C VAL A 404 -31.12 -19.69 -7.58
N GLY A 405 -31.40 -18.40 -7.72
CA GLY A 405 -31.31 -17.40 -6.67
C GLY A 405 -29.88 -16.88 -6.47
N ILE A 406 -29.75 -15.64 -6.00
CA ILE A 406 -28.45 -15.02 -5.75
C ILE A 406 -27.79 -15.71 -4.55
N PRO A 407 -26.52 -16.19 -4.65
CA PRO A 407 -25.80 -16.71 -3.50
C PRO A 407 -25.75 -15.68 -2.37
N LYS A 408 -26.36 -16.02 -1.23
CA LYS A 408 -26.52 -15.10 -0.09
C LYS A 408 -26.30 -15.78 1.26
N ASN A 409 -25.99 -14.95 2.24
CA ASN A 409 -26.01 -15.31 3.65
C ASN A 409 -27.24 -14.67 4.31
N GLU A 410 -27.93 -15.44 5.14
CA GLU A 410 -29.07 -14.99 5.95
C GLU A 410 -28.67 -15.02 7.42
N PHE A 411 -28.98 -13.94 8.15
CA PHE A 411 -28.79 -13.86 9.59
C PHE A 411 -29.84 -12.94 10.23
N TYR A 412 -30.02 -13.05 11.55
CA TYR A 412 -30.95 -12.21 12.29
C TYR A 412 -30.43 -10.78 12.47
N ILE A 413 -31.36 -9.82 12.48
CA ILE A 413 -31.03 -8.39 12.56
C ILE A 413 -30.25 -7.99 13.82
N ASP A 414 -30.45 -8.69 14.94
CA ASP A 414 -29.74 -8.42 16.21
C ASP A 414 -28.22 -8.55 16.05
N ASN A 415 -27.75 -9.52 15.28
CA ASN A 415 -26.32 -9.70 15.01
C ASN A 415 -25.72 -8.52 14.24
N LEU A 416 -26.54 -7.82 13.45
CA LEU A 416 -26.14 -6.66 12.66
C LEU A 416 -26.08 -5.39 13.53
N LEU A 417 -27.13 -5.15 14.32
CA LEU A 417 -27.26 -3.95 15.14
C LEU A 417 -26.31 -3.93 16.35
N MET A 418 -25.91 -5.10 16.86
CA MET A 418 -24.90 -5.21 17.93
C MET A 418 -23.47 -4.95 17.47
N ASN A 419 -23.26 -4.63 16.18
CA ASN A 419 -21.98 -4.18 15.68
C ASN A 419 -21.95 -2.64 15.66
N PRO A 420 -21.11 -1.96 16.47
CA PRO A 420 -21.09 -0.50 16.57
C PRO A 420 -20.96 0.22 15.22
N ARG A 421 -20.22 -0.41 14.29
CA ARG A 421 -19.95 0.13 12.95
C ARG A 421 -21.17 0.03 12.05
N THR A 422 -21.84 -1.12 12.12
CA THR A 422 -23.01 -1.36 11.27
C THR A 422 -24.23 -0.62 11.81
N LEU A 423 -24.34 -0.48 13.13
CA LEU A 423 -25.34 0.38 13.77
C LEU A 423 -25.22 1.81 13.25
N THR A 424 -24.04 2.43 13.41
CA THR A 424 -23.77 3.81 12.93
C THR A 424 -24.17 3.98 11.47
N TYR A 425 -23.83 2.99 10.65
CA TYR A 425 -24.11 2.98 9.24
C TYR A 425 -25.62 2.94 8.94
N ILE A 426 -26.33 1.97 9.50
CA ILE A 426 -27.78 1.80 9.32
C ILE A 426 -28.53 3.03 9.83
N SER A 427 -28.14 3.56 10.99
CA SER A 427 -28.74 4.76 11.55
C SER A 427 -28.69 5.94 10.57
N ASN A 428 -27.54 6.21 9.94
CA ASN A 428 -27.41 7.31 8.97
C ASN A 428 -28.32 7.12 7.74
N GLU A 429 -28.52 5.89 7.27
CA GLU A 429 -29.42 5.62 6.15
C GLU A 429 -30.89 5.74 6.56
N LEU A 430 -31.26 5.28 7.76
CA LEU A 430 -32.63 5.40 8.27
C LEU A 430 -33.04 6.86 8.50
N VAL A 431 -32.10 7.75 8.85
CA VAL A 431 -32.38 9.19 8.96
C VAL A 431 -32.90 9.77 7.65
N LYS A 432 -32.38 9.30 6.50
CA LYS A 432 -32.88 9.72 5.17
C LYS A 432 -34.32 9.28 4.93
N LEU A 433 -34.77 8.22 5.62
CA LEU A 433 -36.13 7.69 5.60
C LEU A 433 -37.01 8.27 6.73
N GLY A 434 -36.55 9.34 7.40
CA GLY A 434 -37.32 10.04 8.44
C GLY A 434 -37.13 9.54 9.87
N PHE A 435 -36.18 8.63 10.13
CA PHE A 435 -35.85 8.21 11.49
C PHE A 435 -35.30 9.40 12.32
N LYS A 436 -35.98 9.71 13.44
CA LYS A 436 -35.55 10.72 14.41
C LYS A 436 -35.56 10.12 15.81
N PHE A 437 -34.45 10.26 16.52
CA PHE A 437 -34.33 9.85 17.93
C PHE A 437 -33.49 10.88 18.70
N GLU A 438 -33.70 11.04 20.00
CA GLU A 438 -32.94 12.01 20.79
C GLU A 438 -31.57 11.43 21.18
N GLY A 439 -30.48 12.14 20.90
CA GLY A 439 -29.12 11.71 21.26
C GLY A 439 -28.41 10.75 20.28
N TYR A 440 -29.05 10.31 19.20
CA TYR A 440 -28.39 9.41 18.22
C TYR A 440 -27.20 10.09 17.51
N GLU A 441 -27.31 11.39 17.21
CA GLU A 441 -26.23 12.15 16.57
C GLU A 441 -24.99 12.21 17.45
N ASP A 442 -25.19 12.35 18.77
CA ASP A 442 -24.10 12.32 19.74
C ASP A 442 -23.45 10.94 19.81
N LEU A 443 -24.26 9.86 19.85
CA LEU A 443 -23.75 8.49 19.81
C LEU A 443 -22.93 8.24 18.55
N ILE A 444 -23.47 8.58 17.37
CA ILE A 444 -22.77 8.42 16.09
C ILE A 444 -21.46 9.23 16.07
N ARG A 445 -21.49 10.47 16.53
CA ARG A 445 -20.30 11.32 16.63
C ARG A 445 -19.25 10.72 17.56
N ARG A 446 -19.66 10.22 18.73
CA ARG A 446 -18.78 9.53 19.68
C ARG A 446 -18.19 8.27 19.06
N LEU A 447 -19.01 7.44 18.40
CA LEU A 447 -18.57 6.22 17.72
C LEU A 447 -17.60 6.49 16.56
N ARG A 448 -17.82 7.55 15.75
CA ARG A 448 -16.89 7.99 14.69
C ARG A 448 -15.54 8.43 15.25
N ASN A 449 -15.55 9.09 16.41
CA ASN A 449 -14.34 9.56 17.08
C ASN A 449 -13.60 8.44 17.84
N LEU A 450 -14.18 7.25 17.97
CA LEU A 450 -13.48 6.11 18.54
C LEU A 450 -12.42 5.59 17.57
N SER A 451 -11.23 5.37 18.09
CA SER A 451 -10.20 4.66 17.33
C SER A 451 -10.69 3.25 16.95
N PRO A 452 -10.23 2.67 15.83
CA PRO A 452 -10.56 1.29 15.44
C PRO A 452 -10.31 0.26 16.56
N LYS A 453 -9.37 0.58 17.46
CA LYS A 453 -9.00 -0.21 18.63
C LYS A 453 -10.10 -0.21 19.70
N LYS A 454 -10.65 0.96 20.07
CA LYS A 454 -11.76 1.09 21.02
C LYS A 454 -13.05 0.44 20.48
N ILE A 455 -13.31 0.56 19.18
CA ILE A 455 -14.44 -0.11 18.52
C ILE A 455 -14.34 -1.63 18.67
N LYS A 456 -13.14 -2.21 18.54
CA LYS A 456 -12.93 -3.66 18.68
C LYS A 456 -13.18 -4.15 20.10
N ILE A 457 -12.69 -3.43 21.12
CA ILE A 457 -12.96 -3.72 22.53
C ILE A 457 -14.47 -3.66 22.80
N LEU A 458 -15.12 -2.61 22.34
CA LEU A 458 -16.58 -2.43 22.47
C LEU A 458 -17.35 -3.58 21.80
N THR A 459 -16.90 -4.04 20.62
CA THR A 459 -17.49 -5.19 19.92
C THR A 459 -17.35 -6.50 20.70
N TYR A 460 -16.20 -6.74 21.36
CA TYR A 460 -16.03 -7.92 22.21
C TYR A 460 -16.90 -7.84 23.47
N SER A 461 -17.04 -6.65 24.06
CA SER A 461 -17.90 -6.47 25.23
C SER A 461 -19.38 -6.60 24.93
N LEU A 462 -19.85 -6.11 23.76
CA LEU A 462 -21.22 -6.34 23.28
C LEU A 462 -21.53 -7.82 23.04
N ARG A 463 -20.51 -8.67 22.91
CA ARG A 463 -20.62 -10.13 22.83
C ARG A 463 -20.41 -10.83 24.17
N ASN A 464 -20.33 -10.07 25.27
CA ASN A 464 -20.07 -10.56 26.63
C ASN A 464 -18.78 -11.39 26.74
N LEU A 465 -17.75 -11.05 25.95
CA LEU A 465 -16.46 -11.72 26.00
C LEU A 465 -15.45 -10.99 26.91
N ILE A 466 -15.68 -9.71 27.18
CA ILE A 466 -14.81 -8.83 27.97
C ILE A 466 -15.67 -7.76 28.64
N ASP A 467 -15.36 -7.41 29.89
CA ASP A 467 -16.00 -6.29 30.59
C ASP A 467 -15.31 -4.96 30.29
N VAL A 468 -16.09 -3.87 30.29
CA VAL A 468 -15.60 -2.52 30.01
C VAL A 468 -16.17 -1.55 31.03
N GLU A 469 -15.39 -0.53 31.37
CA GLU A 469 -15.75 0.49 32.36
C GLU A 469 -15.68 1.91 31.75
N GLY A 470 -16.20 2.89 32.51
CA GLY A 470 -16.21 4.31 32.13
C GLY A 470 -16.90 4.58 30.79
N GLN A 471 -16.27 5.40 29.94
CA GLN A 471 -16.85 5.84 28.65
C GLN A 471 -17.23 4.70 27.71
N LEU A 472 -16.56 3.54 27.77
CA LEU A 472 -16.88 2.40 26.91
C LEU A 472 -18.13 1.66 27.38
N LEU A 473 -18.39 1.62 28.70
CA LEU A 473 -19.62 1.05 29.25
C LEU A 473 -20.83 1.91 28.89
N GLU A 474 -20.71 3.23 29.00
CA GLU A 474 -21.72 4.18 28.53
C GLU A 474 -22.06 3.94 27.05
N LEU A 475 -21.03 3.81 26.21
CA LEU A 475 -21.22 3.54 24.78
C LEU A 475 -21.84 2.18 24.50
N LYS A 476 -21.49 1.15 25.28
CA LYS A 476 -22.10 -0.19 25.18
C LYS A 476 -23.60 -0.10 25.45
N ASN A 477 -24.00 0.58 26.52
CA ASN A 477 -25.39 0.73 26.91
C ASN A 477 -26.17 1.57 25.88
N ALA A 478 -25.57 2.66 25.38
CA ALA A 478 -26.17 3.49 24.33
C ALA A 478 -26.36 2.74 23.00
N ILE A 479 -25.44 1.82 22.65
CA ILE A 479 -25.59 0.94 21.49
C ILE A 479 -26.77 0.00 21.67
N ILE A 480 -26.89 -0.64 22.84
CA ILE A 480 -27.97 -1.58 23.14
C ILE A 480 -29.33 -0.86 23.05
N SER A 481 -29.47 0.29 23.70
CA SER A 481 -30.73 1.06 23.65
C SER A 481 -31.08 1.50 22.23
N THR A 482 -30.12 2.06 21.49
CA THR A 482 -30.32 2.50 20.11
C THR A 482 -30.68 1.34 19.18
N SER A 483 -30.09 0.16 19.39
CA SER A 483 -30.39 -1.03 18.60
C SER A 483 -31.85 -1.46 18.74
N THR A 484 -32.42 -1.39 19.94
CA THR A 484 -33.83 -1.72 20.20
C THR A 484 -34.75 -0.74 19.47
N ILE A 485 -34.46 0.55 19.52
CA ILE A 485 -35.27 1.61 18.89
C ILE A 485 -35.26 1.46 17.37
N ILE A 486 -34.07 1.26 16.78
CA ILE A 486 -33.93 1.03 15.34
C ILE A 486 -34.69 -0.23 14.91
N LYS A 487 -34.65 -1.29 15.72
CA LYS A 487 -35.38 -2.52 15.43
C LYS A 487 -36.89 -2.28 15.37
N GLU A 488 -37.46 -1.50 16.30
CA GLU A 488 -38.88 -1.13 16.26
C GLU A 488 -39.22 -0.26 15.04
N PHE A 489 -38.40 0.74 14.73
CA PHE A 489 -38.62 1.57 13.53
C PHE A 489 -38.61 0.74 12.24
N ILE A 490 -37.69 -0.23 12.12
CA ILE A 490 -37.63 -1.14 10.96
C ILE A 490 -38.89 -2.01 10.88
N LYS A 491 -39.41 -2.51 12.02
CA LYS A 491 -40.68 -3.26 12.05
C LYS A 491 -41.83 -2.39 11.55
N ASP A 492 -41.92 -1.14 12.02
CA ASP A 492 -42.97 -0.21 11.61
C ASP A 492 -42.88 0.11 10.11
N TYR A 493 -41.68 0.38 9.59
CA TYR A 493 -41.44 0.60 8.16
C TYR A 493 -41.91 -0.59 7.31
N LEU A 494 -41.61 -1.81 7.76
CA LEU A 494 -41.97 -3.05 7.09
C LEU A 494 -43.44 -3.46 7.23
N ARG A 495 -44.26 -2.73 8.02
CA ARG A 495 -45.72 -2.91 7.98
C ARG A 495 -46.32 -2.34 6.70
N SER A 496 -45.69 -1.33 6.12
CA SER A 496 -46.16 -0.64 4.91
C SER A 496 -45.30 -0.93 3.67
N ASN A 497 -44.21 -1.70 3.82
CA ASN A 497 -43.26 -2.02 2.75
C ASN A 497 -42.80 -3.47 2.87
N ASP A 498 -42.65 -4.18 1.75
CA ASP A 498 -42.24 -5.59 1.75
C ASP A 498 -40.81 -5.83 2.25
N LYS A 499 -39.94 -4.84 2.03
CA LYS A 499 -38.52 -4.90 2.38
C LYS A 499 -37.94 -3.51 2.61
N LEU A 500 -36.81 -3.49 3.30
CA LEU A 500 -35.99 -2.31 3.52
C LEU A 500 -34.59 -2.56 2.96
N VAL A 501 -34.19 -1.76 1.99
CA VAL A 501 -32.86 -1.84 1.38
C VAL A 501 -31.95 -0.82 2.06
N VAL A 502 -30.94 -1.31 2.78
CA VAL A 502 -29.97 -0.46 3.47
C VAL A 502 -28.58 -0.78 2.97
N ASN A 503 -28.17 -0.03 1.95
CA ASN A 503 -26.87 -0.13 1.30
C ASN A 503 -26.52 -1.53 0.84
N ASP A 504 -25.83 -2.29 1.69
CA ASP A 504 -25.22 -3.58 1.42
C ASP A 504 -26.10 -4.76 1.85
N TYR A 505 -27.32 -4.46 2.33
CA TYR A 505 -28.24 -5.40 2.94
C TYR A 505 -29.68 -5.20 2.46
N VAL A 506 -30.42 -6.29 2.38
CA VAL A 506 -31.89 -6.30 2.26
C VAL A 506 -32.46 -6.86 3.56
N ILE A 507 -33.36 -6.12 4.21
CA ILE A 507 -34.00 -6.50 5.47
C ILE A 507 -35.48 -6.78 5.19
N LYS A 508 -35.98 -7.93 5.62
CA LYS A 508 -37.39 -8.31 5.44
C LYS A 508 -37.86 -9.33 6.49
N TYR A 509 -39.14 -9.64 6.46
CA TYR A 509 -39.71 -10.73 7.26
C TYR A 509 -39.53 -12.09 6.60
N ARG A 510 -39.22 -13.10 7.42
CA ARG A 510 -39.34 -14.52 7.08
C ARG A 510 -40.18 -15.19 8.17
N GLY A 511 -41.47 -15.39 7.89
CA GLY A 511 -42.46 -15.67 8.94
C GLY A 511 -42.53 -14.49 9.92
N SER A 512 -42.40 -14.76 11.22
CA SER A 512 -42.44 -13.72 12.28
C SER A 512 -41.09 -13.07 12.60
N LYS A 513 -40.00 -13.47 11.94
CA LYS A 513 -38.63 -13.02 12.27
C LYS A 513 -38.10 -12.03 11.24
N LEU A 514 -37.40 -11.00 11.72
CA LEU A 514 -36.63 -10.09 10.88
C LEU A 514 -35.28 -10.71 10.50
N VAL A 515 -35.09 -10.89 9.20
CA VAL A 515 -33.86 -11.44 8.63
C VAL A 515 -33.17 -10.40 7.74
N VAL A 516 -31.86 -10.54 7.66
CA VAL A 516 -31.00 -9.71 6.83
C VAL A 516 -30.36 -10.61 5.78
N TRP A 517 -30.51 -10.23 4.52
CA TRP A 517 -29.84 -10.84 3.39
C TRP A 517 -28.61 -10.03 3.01
N SER A 518 -27.48 -10.72 2.85
CA SER A 518 -26.22 -10.16 2.35
C SER A 518 -25.64 -11.07 1.27
N PRO A 519 -25.25 -10.54 0.10
CA PRO A 519 -24.62 -11.30 -0.97
C PRO A 519 -23.38 -12.11 -0.52
N ASP A 520 -23.29 -13.38 -0.91
CA ASP A 520 -22.14 -14.25 -0.72
C ASP A 520 -21.27 -14.29 -1.98
N ILE A 521 -20.53 -13.21 -2.18
CA ILE A 521 -19.67 -12.98 -3.34
C ILE A 521 -18.63 -14.10 -3.52
N MET A 522 -18.08 -14.61 -2.42
CA MET A 522 -16.99 -15.58 -2.48
C MET A 522 -17.46 -16.95 -2.95
N THR A 523 -18.64 -17.39 -2.48
CA THR A 523 -19.27 -18.61 -2.99
C THR A 523 -19.55 -18.48 -4.49
N TYR A 524 -20.04 -17.32 -4.95
CA TYR A 524 -20.26 -17.10 -6.38
C TYR A 524 -18.96 -17.18 -7.19
N ILE A 525 -17.91 -16.44 -6.81
CA ILE A 525 -16.62 -16.43 -7.53
C ILE A 525 -16.05 -17.84 -7.67
N GLN A 526 -16.08 -18.62 -6.58
CA GLN A 526 -15.57 -19.98 -6.57
C GLN A 526 -16.41 -20.93 -7.44
N ALA A 527 -17.74 -20.84 -7.33
CA ALA A 527 -18.68 -21.68 -8.06
C ALA A 527 -18.61 -21.41 -9.57
N SER A 528 -18.76 -20.15 -9.97
CA SER A 528 -18.70 -19.72 -11.37
C SER A 528 -17.33 -19.99 -12.02
N GLY A 529 -16.25 -19.85 -11.26
CA GLY A 529 -14.89 -20.24 -11.68
C GLY A 529 -14.70 -21.73 -11.98
N ARG A 530 -15.71 -22.60 -11.80
CA ARG A 530 -15.66 -24.00 -12.26
C ARG A 530 -15.86 -24.13 -13.77
N SER A 531 -16.49 -23.16 -14.41
CA SER A 531 -16.69 -23.14 -15.86
C SER A 531 -15.54 -22.51 -16.66
N SER A 532 -14.59 -21.86 -15.98
CA SER A 532 -13.41 -21.24 -16.59
C SER A 532 -12.16 -21.61 -15.80
N ARG A 533 -11.30 -22.40 -16.44
CA ARG A 533 -10.07 -22.97 -15.88
C ARG A 533 -8.91 -22.86 -16.86
N LEU A 534 -7.70 -22.80 -16.30
CA LEU A 534 -6.46 -22.84 -17.07
C LEU A 534 -6.29 -24.23 -17.69
N TYR A 535 -6.23 -24.29 -19.01
CA TYR A 535 -6.05 -25.51 -19.79
C TYR A 535 -5.05 -25.23 -20.92
N ASN A 536 -4.00 -26.05 -21.03
CA ASN A 536 -2.90 -25.87 -22.00
C ASN A 536 -2.33 -24.43 -22.04
N GLY A 537 -2.21 -23.77 -20.89
CA GLY A 537 -1.62 -22.43 -20.80
C GLY A 537 -2.56 -21.26 -21.05
N SER A 538 -3.83 -21.49 -21.41
CA SER A 538 -4.85 -20.43 -21.63
C SER A 538 -6.12 -20.68 -20.81
N MET A 539 -6.93 -19.65 -20.60
CA MET A 539 -8.19 -19.76 -19.85
C MET A 539 -9.35 -20.17 -20.76
N THR A 540 -9.99 -21.27 -20.43
CA THR A 540 -11.26 -21.68 -21.06
C THR A 540 -12.35 -20.64 -20.81
N LEU A 541 -13.17 -20.37 -21.83
CA LEU A 541 -14.33 -19.47 -21.70
C LEU A 541 -15.47 -20.22 -21.00
N GLY A 542 -16.03 -19.65 -19.94
CA GLY A 542 -17.24 -20.18 -19.28
C GLY A 542 -18.42 -19.22 -19.36
N LEU A 543 -19.61 -19.74 -19.11
CA LEU A 543 -20.85 -18.97 -19.03
C LEU A 543 -21.43 -19.09 -17.63
N SER A 544 -21.65 -17.96 -16.97
CA SER A 544 -22.24 -17.88 -15.63
C SER A 544 -23.56 -17.12 -15.69
N ILE A 545 -24.65 -17.80 -15.36
CA ILE A 545 -26.01 -17.27 -15.39
C ILE A 545 -26.55 -17.19 -13.97
N VAL A 546 -26.99 -16.00 -13.55
CA VAL A 546 -27.67 -15.82 -12.26
C VAL A 546 -29.16 -15.56 -12.50
N LEU A 547 -30.00 -16.51 -12.10
CA LEU A 547 -31.44 -16.33 -12.08
C LEU A 547 -31.81 -15.61 -10.78
N VAL A 548 -32.17 -14.34 -10.91
CA VAL A 548 -32.36 -13.34 -9.86
C VAL A 548 -33.72 -13.54 -9.21
N ASP A 549 -33.69 -13.69 -7.89
CA ASP A 549 -34.86 -13.80 -7.03
C ASP A 549 -35.20 -12.50 -6.29
N ASP A 550 -34.29 -11.52 -6.29
CA ASP A 550 -34.52 -10.16 -5.77
C ASP A 550 -33.62 -9.15 -6.51
N GLU A 551 -34.21 -8.16 -7.19
CA GLU A 551 -33.46 -7.18 -8.00
C GLU A 551 -32.58 -6.25 -7.16
N ASP A 552 -33.03 -5.82 -5.98
CA ASP A 552 -32.24 -4.96 -5.11
C ASP A 552 -31.01 -5.69 -4.58
N LEU A 553 -31.19 -6.96 -4.20
CA LEU A 553 -30.06 -7.81 -3.82
C LEU A 553 -29.10 -8.02 -4.98
N MET A 554 -29.58 -8.09 -6.23
CA MET A 554 -28.73 -8.18 -7.42
C MET A 554 -27.90 -6.91 -7.62
N ASN A 555 -28.52 -5.73 -7.47
CA ASN A 555 -27.81 -4.46 -7.55
C ASN A 555 -26.70 -4.37 -6.50
N ILE A 556 -26.97 -4.81 -5.27
CA ILE A 556 -25.96 -4.91 -4.21
C ILE A 556 -24.88 -5.93 -4.57
N PHE A 557 -25.28 -7.09 -5.09
CA PHE A 557 -24.37 -8.16 -5.49
C PHE A 557 -23.39 -7.69 -6.56
N VAL A 558 -23.85 -7.05 -7.64
CA VAL A 558 -23.01 -6.50 -8.72
C VAL A 558 -22.08 -5.42 -8.19
N ARG A 559 -22.61 -4.48 -7.38
CA ARG A 559 -21.79 -3.42 -6.77
C ARG A 559 -20.69 -3.99 -5.88
N LYS A 560 -21.00 -4.98 -5.04
CA LYS A 560 -20.01 -5.65 -4.19
C LYS A 560 -19.03 -6.48 -4.99
N LEU A 561 -19.48 -7.18 -6.03
CA LEU A 561 -18.62 -8.00 -6.87
C LEU A 561 -17.58 -7.16 -7.60
N ARG A 562 -17.91 -5.93 -8.03
CA ARG A 562 -16.95 -4.98 -8.61
C ARG A 562 -15.76 -4.66 -7.69
N ASN A 563 -15.92 -4.76 -6.36
CA ASN A 563 -14.79 -4.60 -5.43
C ASN A 563 -13.77 -5.74 -5.53
N TYR A 564 -14.21 -6.93 -5.98
CA TYR A 564 -13.34 -8.09 -6.17
C TYR A 564 -12.90 -8.24 -7.63
N ILE A 565 -13.81 -7.97 -8.56
CA ILE A 565 -13.62 -8.08 -10.01
C ILE A 565 -14.04 -6.76 -10.66
N PRO A 566 -13.17 -5.75 -10.70
CA PRO A 566 -13.48 -4.42 -11.25
C PRO A 566 -13.84 -4.44 -12.73
N SER A 567 -13.38 -5.45 -13.48
CA SER A 567 -13.71 -5.66 -14.88
C SER A 567 -15.06 -6.37 -15.11
N ASN A 568 -15.81 -6.66 -14.04
CA ASN A 568 -17.10 -7.34 -14.18
C ASN A 568 -18.11 -6.43 -14.88
N ASN A 569 -18.71 -6.99 -15.95
CA ASN A 569 -19.81 -6.42 -16.69
C ASN A 569 -20.97 -7.43 -16.74
N PHE A 570 -21.67 -7.63 -15.63
CA PHE A 570 -22.96 -8.34 -15.66
C PHE A 570 -23.91 -7.68 -16.66
N ARG A 571 -24.44 -8.47 -17.60
CA ARG A 571 -25.44 -8.02 -18.59
C ARG A 571 -26.76 -8.78 -18.41
N LYS A 572 -27.86 -8.24 -18.92
CA LYS A 572 -29.08 -9.04 -19.00
C LYS A 572 -28.90 -10.14 -20.03
N LEU A 573 -29.52 -11.30 -19.80
CA LEU A 573 -29.47 -12.42 -20.73
C LEU A 573 -30.00 -12.05 -22.14
N SER A 574 -30.94 -11.10 -22.22
CA SER A 574 -31.46 -10.51 -23.47
C SER A 574 -30.41 -9.79 -24.31
N ASP A 575 -29.31 -9.33 -23.70
CA ASP A 575 -28.33 -8.45 -24.35
C ASP A 575 -27.17 -9.25 -24.97
N ILE A 576 -27.21 -10.59 -24.91
CA ILE A 576 -26.14 -11.48 -25.36
C ILE A 576 -26.70 -12.54 -26.31
N ASP A 577 -25.99 -12.78 -27.41
CA ASP A 577 -26.23 -13.93 -28.28
C ASP A 577 -25.55 -15.19 -27.72
N LEU A 578 -26.36 -16.12 -27.19
CA LEU A 578 -25.88 -17.41 -26.67
C LEU A 578 -25.25 -18.29 -27.77
N SER A 579 -25.59 -18.11 -29.04
CA SER A 579 -24.98 -18.89 -30.14
C SER A 579 -23.51 -18.52 -30.34
N GLU A 580 -23.17 -17.23 -30.26
CA GLU A 580 -21.79 -16.74 -30.33
C GLU A 580 -20.98 -17.22 -29.13
N VAL A 581 -21.56 -17.15 -27.92
CA VAL A 581 -20.90 -17.62 -26.69
C VAL A 581 -20.55 -19.10 -26.81
N ARG A 582 -21.48 -19.94 -27.30
CA ARG A 582 -21.25 -21.37 -27.52
C ARG A 582 -20.07 -21.61 -28.46
N LYS A 583 -20.03 -20.91 -29.60
CA LYS A 583 -18.93 -21.01 -30.57
C LYS A 583 -17.58 -20.71 -29.90
N ARG A 584 -17.49 -19.60 -29.17
CA ARG A 584 -16.26 -19.21 -28.46
C ARG A 584 -15.89 -20.18 -27.33
N GLN A 585 -16.86 -20.78 -26.66
CA GLN A 585 -16.61 -21.81 -25.64
C GLN A 585 -15.95 -23.05 -26.24
N TYR A 586 -16.41 -23.53 -27.41
CA TYR A 586 -15.80 -24.64 -28.14
C TYR A 586 -14.41 -24.29 -28.68
N GLU A 587 -14.24 -23.10 -29.27
CA GLU A 587 -12.94 -22.60 -29.73
C GLU A 587 -11.92 -22.61 -28.59
N SER A 588 -12.25 -22.02 -27.43
CA SER A 588 -11.33 -21.95 -26.27
C SER A 588 -10.88 -23.31 -25.71
N ARG A 589 -11.57 -24.41 -26.07
CA ARG A 589 -11.27 -25.78 -25.63
C ARG A 589 -10.68 -26.65 -26.75
N SER A 590 -10.63 -26.16 -27.99
CA SER A 590 -10.17 -26.91 -29.16
C SER A 590 -8.82 -26.42 -29.74
N THR A 591 -8.49 -25.14 -29.63
CA THR A 591 -7.39 -24.48 -30.39
C THR A 591 -5.95 -24.65 -29.90
N LEU A 592 -5.57 -25.74 -29.20
CA LEU A 592 -4.18 -25.93 -28.73
C LEU A 592 -3.62 -27.34 -28.92
N LYS A 593 -4.02 -28.04 -30.01
CA LYS A 593 -3.47 -29.35 -30.39
C LYS A 593 -2.20 -29.28 -31.25
N SER A 594 -1.75 -28.10 -31.71
CA SER A 594 -0.52 -27.99 -32.52
C SER A 594 0.74 -27.99 -31.64
N SER A 595 1.53 -29.04 -31.75
CA SER A 595 2.72 -29.38 -30.97
C SER A 595 3.99 -28.55 -31.26
N THR A 596 3.90 -27.43 -32.00
CA THR A 596 5.07 -26.71 -32.54
C THR A 596 5.34 -25.33 -31.96
N VAL A 597 4.48 -24.79 -31.09
CA VAL A 597 4.71 -23.49 -30.43
C VAL A 597 5.13 -23.74 -28.97
N PRO A 598 6.25 -23.16 -28.48
CA PRO A 598 6.59 -23.21 -27.07
C PRO A 598 5.40 -22.69 -26.26
N LEU A 599 4.89 -23.48 -25.32
CA LEU A 599 3.84 -23.06 -24.39
C LEU A 599 4.37 -21.89 -23.56
N ASN A 600 4.21 -20.67 -24.07
CA ASN A 600 4.53 -19.46 -23.32
C ASN A 600 3.48 -19.37 -22.21
N THR A 601 3.82 -19.87 -21.03
CA THR A 601 2.87 -20.02 -19.93
C THR A 601 2.35 -18.66 -19.52
N SER A 602 1.03 -18.54 -19.40
CA SER A 602 0.36 -17.34 -18.88
C SER A 602 0.81 -17.00 -17.45
N VAL A 603 1.38 -17.92 -16.66
CA VAL A 603 1.75 -17.67 -15.26
C VAL A 603 3.24 -17.38 -15.12
N LYS A 604 3.58 -16.17 -14.65
CA LYS A 604 4.96 -15.66 -14.51
C LYS A 604 5.28 -15.32 -13.04
N PRO A 605 6.33 -15.90 -12.43
CA PRO A 605 6.81 -15.51 -11.11
C PRO A 605 7.57 -14.18 -11.20
N THR A 606 7.21 -13.21 -10.37
CA THR A 606 7.83 -11.88 -10.39
C THR A 606 8.06 -11.31 -9.00
N LEU A 607 9.02 -10.39 -8.89
CA LEU A 607 9.28 -9.61 -7.68
C LEU A 607 9.00 -8.14 -7.96
N ILE A 608 8.10 -7.51 -7.22
CA ILE A 608 7.92 -6.06 -7.22
C ILE A 608 8.67 -5.47 -6.02
N VAL A 609 9.63 -4.57 -6.27
CA VAL A 609 10.36 -3.84 -5.23
C VAL A 609 9.83 -2.41 -5.14
N VAL A 610 9.41 -1.99 -3.96
CA VAL A 610 8.91 -0.62 -3.69
C VAL A 610 9.71 0.05 -2.58
N GLU A 611 9.61 1.37 -2.42
CA GLU A 611 10.35 2.10 -1.39
C GLU A 611 9.77 1.91 0.02
N SER A 612 8.43 1.83 0.15
CA SER A 612 7.72 1.87 1.44
C SER A 612 6.96 0.57 1.78
N PRO A 613 6.94 0.15 3.07
CA PRO A 613 6.10 -0.96 3.53
C PRO A 613 4.59 -0.72 3.40
N THR A 614 4.14 0.54 3.39
CA THR A 614 2.72 0.89 3.18
C THR A 614 2.34 0.60 1.74
N LYS A 615 3.14 1.09 0.77
CA LYS A 615 2.93 0.85 -0.65
C LYS A 615 2.96 -0.64 -0.99
N ALA A 616 3.90 -1.40 -0.41
CA ALA A 616 3.97 -2.85 -0.56
C ALA A 616 2.67 -3.56 -0.14
N ARG A 617 2.15 -3.18 1.03
CA ARG A 617 0.90 -3.75 1.58
C ARG A 617 -0.31 -3.35 0.75
N THR A 618 -0.40 -2.07 0.34
CA THR A 618 -1.50 -1.55 -0.48
C THR A 618 -1.56 -2.32 -1.79
N ILE A 619 -0.45 -2.40 -2.52
CA ILE A 619 -0.36 -3.15 -3.79
C ILE A 619 -0.76 -4.61 -3.59
N ALA A 620 -0.19 -5.27 -2.59
CA ALA A 620 -0.46 -6.68 -2.33
C ALA A 620 -1.95 -6.95 -2.02
N SER A 621 -2.63 -5.98 -1.40
CA SER A 621 -4.02 -6.08 -1.00
C SER A 621 -5.03 -5.71 -2.10
N MET A 622 -4.58 -5.17 -3.25
CA MET A 622 -5.46 -4.79 -4.36
C MET A 622 -6.18 -5.99 -5.01
N PHE A 623 -5.65 -7.21 -4.84
CA PHE A 623 -6.12 -8.43 -5.50
C PHE A 623 -6.61 -9.50 -4.50
N GLY A 624 -6.83 -9.11 -3.24
CA GLY A 624 -7.28 -9.99 -2.17
C GLY A 624 -6.45 -9.87 -0.91
N LYS A 625 -6.54 -10.85 0.00
CA LYS A 625 -5.68 -10.88 1.19
C LYS A 625 -4.35 -11.54 0.79
N PRO A 626 -3.23 -10.79 0.78
CA PRO A 626 -1.96 -11.36 0.35
C PRO A 626 -1.45 -12.41 1.34
N GLY A 627 -0.67 -13.35 0.82
CA GLY A 627 0.23 -14.16 1.64
C GLY A 627 1.32 -13.28 2.23
N ARG A 628 1.96 -13.73 3.30
CA ARG A 628 3.11 -13.02 3.89
C ARG A 628 4.23 -14.00 4.15
N ARG A 629 5.44 -13.56 3.87
CA ARG A 629 6.66 -14.28 4.22
C ARG A 629 7.52 -13.39 5.09
N TYR A 630 8.10 -13.99 6.11
CA TYR A 630 8.87 -13.37 7.18
C TYR A 630 10.31 -13.86 7.04
N LEU A 631 11.19 -12.95 6.63
CA LEU A 631 12.62 -13.18 6.50
C LEU A 631 13.30 -12.47 7.68
N GLY A 632 13.20 -13.08 8.85
CA GLY A 632 13.45 -12.42 10.14
C GLY A 632 12.39 -11.35 10.43
N GLU A 633 12.82 -10.12 10.71
CA GLU A 633 11.91 -8.97 10.93
C GLU A 633 11.36 -8.37 9.63
N TYR A 634 11.92 -8.76 8.48
CA TYR A 634 11.54 -8.24 7.17
C TYR A 634 10.32 -9.00 6.64
N VAL A 635 9.31 -8.27 6.20
CA VAL A 635 8.05 -8.86 5.72
C VAL A 635 7.86 -8.55 4.24
N VAL A 636 7.65 -9.60 3.45
CA VAL A 636 7.20 -9.50 2.06
C VAL A 636 5.80 -10.04 1.91
N TYR A 637 5.13 -9.58 0.87
CA TYR A 637 3.75 -9.96 0.57
C TYR A 637 3.70 -10.74 -0.73
N GLU A 638 3.00 -11.86 -0.74
CA GLU A 638 2.78 -12.67 -1.94
C GLU A 638 1.35 -12.44 -2.43
N SER A 639 1.19 -12.07 -3.70
CA SER A 639 -0.10 -11.78 -4.33
C SER A 639 -0.13 -12.27 -5.77
N VAL A 640 -1.33 -12.35 -6.35
CA VAL A 640 -1.54 -12.80 -7.73
C VAL A 640 -2.13 -11.65 -8.51
N ILE A 641 -1.41 -11.19 -9.55
CA ILE A 641 -1.77 -10.01 -10.34
C ILE A 641 -2.13 -10.43 -11.76
N PRO A 642 -3.42 -10.44 -12.14
CA PRO A 642 -3.83 -10.72 -13.50
C PRO A 642 -3.61 -9.49 -14.41
N VAL A 643 -2.97 -9.71 -15.56
CA VAL A 643 -2.67 -8.69 -16.58
C VAL A 643 -2.96 -9.26 -17.97
N GLY A 644 -4.12 -8.90 -18.52
CA GLY A 644 -4.59 -9.52 -19.78
C GLY A 644 -4.74 -11.04 -19.61
N ASP A 645 -4.17 -11.81 -20.53
CA ASP A 645 -4.17 -13.28 -20.47
C ASP A 645 -3.05 -13.87 -19.60
N SER A 646 -2.22 -13.03 -18.97
CA SER A 646 -1.13 -13.44 -18.10
C SER A 646 -1.46 -13.24 -16.61
N VAL A 647 -0.81 -14.02 -15.74
CA VAL A 647 -0.87 -13.97 -14.29
C VAL A 647 0.53 -13.81 -13.76
N TYR A 648 0.71 -12.78 -12.95
CA TYR A 648 1.96 -12.53 -12.26
C TYR A 648 1.83 -13.02 -10.82
N VAL A 649 2.46 -14.15 -10.50
CA VAL A 649 2.61 -14.59 -9.11
C VAL A 649 3.72 -13.75 -8.51
N THR A 650 3.33 -12.75 -7.72
CA THR A 650 4.17 -11.62 -7.39
C THR A 650 4.53 -11.61 -5.92
N THR A 651 5.83 -11.60 -5.62
CA THR A 651 6.35 -11.23 -4.31
C THR A 651 6.57 -9.71 -4.28
N ILE A 652 6.11 -9.01 -3.25
CA ILE A 652 6.19 -7.55 -3.14
C ILE A 652 7.01 -7.21 -1.90
N ALA A 653 8.13 -6.51 -2.10
CA ALA A 653 9.16 -6.29 -1.08
C ALA A 653 9.51 -4.79 -0.95
N PRO A 654 9.49 -4.22 0.27
CA PRO A 654 9.88 -2.82 0.48
C PRO A 654 11.38 -2.62 0.76
N THR A 655 12.03 -1.63 0.17
CA THR A 655 13.43 -1.28 0.50
C THR A 655 13.55 -0.57 1.85
N TYR A 656 12.46 0.03 2.35
CA TYR A 656 12.41 0.94 3.50
C TYR A 656 13.17 2.26 3.28
N GLY A 657 13.08 2.80 2.07
CA GLY A 657 13.76 4.01 1.62
C GLY A 657 15.06 3.70 0.87
N HIS A 658 16.05 4.57 0.99
CA HIS A 658 17.38 4.36 0.41
C HIS A 658 18.05 3.13 1.01
N VAL A 659 18.69 2.33 0.16
CA VAL A 659 19.50 1.16 0.56
C VAL A 659 20.98 1.48 0.66
N THR A 660 21.43 2.55 0.00
CA THR A 660 22.82 3.00 -0.01
C THR A 660 22.91 4.51 0.09
N ASP A 661 24.00 5.03 0.64
CA ASP A 661 24.32 6.46 0.67
C ASP A 661 25.84 6.65 0.61
N LEU A 662 26.28 7.89 0.33
CA LEU A 662 27.70 8.23 0.26
C LEU A 662 28.40 7.99 1.60
N VAL A 663 29.55 7.32 1.57
CA VAL A 663 30.46 7.16 2.71
C VAL A 663 30.89 8.53 3.24
N VAL A 664 31.15 8.69 4.54
CA VAL A 664 31.57 9.97 5.12
C VAL A 664 33.09 10.09 5.23
N GLY A 665 33.77 9.06 5.76
CA GLY A 665 35.18 9.12 6.13
C GLY A 665 36.21 8.89 5.02
N GLU A 666 35.81 8.71 3.76
CA GLU A 666 36.73 8.39 2.65
C GLU A 666 36.87 9.54 1.66
N GLY A 667 38.08 9.82 1.20
CA GLY A 667 38.35 10.87 0.21
C GLY A 667 37.84 12.25 0.66
N LEU A 668 37.30 13.02 -0.29
CA LEU A 668 36.63 14.28 -0.02
C LEU A 668 35.16 14.03 0.34
N HIS A 669 34.88 13.75 1.63
CA HIS A 669 33.53 13.51 2.17
C HIS A 669 32.72 12.41 1.46
N GLY A 670 33.40 11.36 0.99
CA GLY A 670 32.83 10.23 0.25
C GLY A 670 33.23 10.15 -1.23
N ILE A 671 34.10 11.05 -1.69
CA ILE A 671 34.47 11.18 -3.11
C ILE A 671 35.97 10.98 -3.25
N ARG A 672 36.36 9.92 -3.96
CA ARG A 672 37.76 9.64 -4.29
C ARG A 672 38.15 10.49 -5.49
N VAL A 673 39.21 11.27 -5.34
CA VAL A 673 39.77 12.13 -6.39
C VAL A 673 41.01 11.44 -6.95
N SER A 674 41.03 11.18 -8.26
CA SER A 674 42.18 10.59 -8.96
C SER A 674 42.42 11.30 -10.28
N SER A 675 43.56 11.02 -10.92
CA SER A 675 43.86 11.51 -12.28
C SER A 675 42.82 11.07 -13.33
N SER A 676 42.12 9.97 -13.06
CA SER A 676 41.03 9.43 -13.87
C SER A 676 39.65 10.05 -13.59
N GLY A 677 39.55 11.02 -12.66
CA GLY A 677 38.32 11.75 -12.37
C GLY A 677 37.78 11.55 -10.94
N LEU A 678 36.49 11.81 -10.78
CA LEU A 678 35.80 11.82 -9.48
C LEU A 678 34.95 10.56 -9.31
N THR A 679 35.17 9.87 -8.20
CA THR A 679 34.52 8.58 -7.90
C THR A 679 33.75 8.68 -6.59
N PRO A 680 32.41 8.88 -6.65
CA PRO A 680 31.56 8.80 -5.47
C PRO A 680 31.46 7.37 -4.94
N ILE A 681 31.64 7.19 -3.63
CA ILE A 681 31.65 5.90 -2.95
C ILE A 681 30.38 5.76 -2.11
N TYR A 682 29.57 4.75 -2.42
CA TYR A 682 28.35 4.41 -1.70
C TYR A 682 28.54 3.19 -0.81
N THR A 683 27.82 3.11 0.29
CA THR A 683 27.75 1.91 1.14
C THR A 683 26.37 1.76 1.76
N SER A 684 26.13 0.63 2.44
CA SER A 684 24.85 0.40 3.13
C SER A 684 24.62 1.40 4.25
N ILE A 685 23.37 1.87 4.34
CA ILE A 685 22.89 2.74 5.42
C ILE A 685 22.62 1.93 6.69
N LYS A 686 23.09 2.44 7.83
CA LYS A 686 22.73 1.97 9.18
C LYS A 686 21.80 2.97 9.86
N ARG A 687 20.82 2.46 10.62
CA ARG A 687 19.90 3.27 11.43
C ARG A 687 19.76 2.68 12.83
N CYS A 688 19.95 3.50 13.85
CA CYS A 688 19.76 3.11 15.24
C CYS A 688 18.27 2.98 15.57
N TYR A 689 17.86 1.87 16.20
CA TYR A 689 16.49 1.65 16.64
C TYR A 689 16.07 2.54 17.82
N ASP A 690 17.05 3.00 18.62
CA ASP A 690 16.80 3.73 19.87
C ASP A 690 16.71 5.24 19.66
N CYS A 691 17.73 5.84 19.04
CA CYS A 691 17.76 7.30 18.81
C CYS A 691 17.40 7.71 17.38
N GLY A 692 17.19 6.73 16.47
CA GLY A 692 16.82 6.98 15.08
C GLY A 692 17.94 7.57 14.19
N HIS A 693 19.16 7.75 14.71
CA HIS A 693 20.29 8.30 13.97
C HIS A 693 20.67 7.38 12.80
N GLN A 694 20.96 8.00 11.65
CA GLN A 694 21.33 7.32 10.41
C GLN A 694 22.77 7.69 10.04
N PHE A 695 23.56 6.68 9.68
CA PHE A 695 24.99 6.82 9.35
C PHE A 695 25.43 5.70 8.39
N THR A 696 26.60 5.85 7.77
CA THR A 696 27.16 4.89 6.80
C THR A 696 28.37 4.12 7.32
N ASP A 697 29.01 4.63 8.36
CA ASP A 697 30.27 4.10 8.90
C ASP A 697 30.12 2.65 9.39
N ARG A 698 31.19 1.86 9.24
CA ARG A 698 31.21 0.43 9.61
C ARG A 698 31.53 0.25 11.09
N VAL A 699 30.62 0.69 11.95
CA VAL A 699 30.72 0.56 13.41
C VAL A 699 29.66 -0.41 13.96
N SER A 700 30.00 -1.12 15.04
CA SER A 700 29.09 -2.07 15.71
C SER A 700 28.05 -1.40 16.61
N GLU A 701 28.27 -0.14 16.97
CA GLU A 701 27.43 0.64 17.87
C GLU A 701 27.04 1.98 17.26
N CYS A 702 25.92 2.53 17.70
CA CYS A 702 25.46 3.83 17.24
C CYS A 702 26.45 4.93 17.67
N PRO A 703 27.03 5.71 16.73
CA PRO A 703 28.00 6.76 17.06
C PRO A 703 27.39 7.91 17.87
N ARG A 704 26.05 7.99 17.94
CA ARG A 704 25.34 9.03 18.69
C ARG A 704 24.96 8.63 20.12
N CYS A 705 24.62 7.37 20.35
CA CYS A 705 24.05 6.94 21.64
C CYS A 705 24.62 5.63 22.19
N GLY A 706 25.65 5.06 21.57
CA GLY A 706 26.29 3.80 21.99
C GLY A 706 25.42 2.55 21.87
N SER A 707 24.20 2.66 21.32
CA SER A 707 23.29 1.51 21.24
C SER A 707 23.79 0.49 20.20
N PRO A 708 23.85 -0.81 20.53
CA PRO A 708 24.16 -1.88 19.59
C PRO A 708 22.94 -2.25 18.71
N ARG A 709 21.75 -1.68 18.97
CA ARG A 709 20.53 -2.00 18.22
C ARG A 709 20.48 -1.24 16.91
N LEU A 710 21.19 -1.77 15.92
CA LEU A 710 21.31 -1.19 14.58
C LEU A 710 20.55 -1.99 13.52
N ARG A 711 19.90 -1.25 12.63
CA ARG A 711 19.36 -1.77 11.37
C ARG A 711 20.29 -1.43 10.24
N ASP A 712 20.84 -2.45 9.58
CA ASP A 712 21.66 -2.28 8.38
C ASP A 712 20.82 -2.62 7.13
N SER A 713 20.78 -1.69 6.18
CA SER A 713 20.16 -1.89 4.87
C SER A 713 20.86 -2.94 4.01
N TYR A 714 22.11 -3.32 4.31
CA TYR A 714 22.75 -4.50 3.70
C TYR A 714 21.90 -5.75 3.87
N LYS A 715 21.28 -5.95 5.04
CA LYS A 715 20.36 -7.08 5.28
C LYS A 715 19.15 -7.03 4.35
N VAL A 716 18.66 -5.82 4.02
CA VAL A 716 17.57 -5.64 3.06
C VAL A 716 18.04 -6.01 1.66
N ILE A 717 19.23 -5.56 1.25
CA ILE A 717 19.83 -5.90 -0.05
C ILE A 717 19.99 -7.42 -0.18
N ASP A 718 20.53 -8.10 0.84
CA ASP A 718 20.73 -9.55 0.85
C ASP A 718 19.41 -10.32 0.71
N ILE A 719 18.36 -9.86 1.40
CA ILE A 719 17.01 -10.39 1.26
C ILE A 719 16.46 -10.17 -0.16
N LEU A 720 16.61 -8.97 -0.72
CA LEU A 720 16.15 -8.69 -2.09
C LEU A 720 16.90 -9.55 -3.12
N ARG A 721 18.20 -9.78 -2.93
CA ARG A 721 19.00 -10.70 -3.75
C ARG A 721 18.44 -12.12 -3.71
N LYS A 722 18.17 -12.64 -2.50
CA LYS A 722 17.52 -13.94 -2.33
C LYS A 722 16.19 -14.02 -3.08
N LEU A 723 15.33 -13.02 -2.92
CA LEU A 723 14.02 -12.99 -3.59
C LEU A 723 14.14 -12.88 -5.12
N ALA A 724 15.15 -12.17 -5.62
CA ALA A 724 15.40 -12.02 -7.05
C ALA A 724 15.83 -13.35 -7.71
N GLN A 725 16.49 -14.24 -6.96
CA GLN A 725 16.84 -15.58 -7.45
C GLN A 725 15.59 -16.46 -7.67
N GLU A 726 14.52 -16.23 -6.91
CA GLU A 726 13.31 -17.04 -6.96
C GLU A 726 12.42 -16.74 -8.16
N VAL A 727 12.64 -15.65 -8.90
CA VAL A 727 11.73 -15.13 -9.92
C VAL A 727 12.42 -14.92 -11.27
N ASP A 728 11.63 -14.85 -12.34
CA ASP A 728 12.18 -14.64 -13.68
C ASP A 728 12.38 -13.15 -13.97
N THR A 729 11.43 -12.30 -13.52
CA THR A 729 11.46 -10.86 -13.74
C THR A 729 11.31 -10.10 -12.43
N VAL A 730 12.14 -9.08 -12.25
CA VAL A 730 12.02 -8.10 -11.15
C VAL A 730 11.51 -6.77 -11.72
N PHE A 731 10.43 -6.25 -11.13
CA PHE A 731 9.92 -4.92 -11.38
C PHE A 731 10.25 -4.00 -10.21
N ILE A 732 10.98 -2.92 -10.48
CA ILE A 732 11.25 -1.88 -9.50
C ILE A 732 10.19 -0.79 -9.67
N ALA A 733 9.44 -0.53 -8.61
CA ALA A 733 8.24 0.32 -8.57
C ALA A 733 8.38 1.44 -7.52
N THR A 734 9.55 2.06 -7.47
CA THR A 734 9.83 3.23 -6.62
C THR A 734 9.05 4.46 -7.11
N ASP A 735 9.04 5.52 -6.31
CA ASP A 735 8.35 6.77 -6.63
C ASP A 735 8.81 7.38 -7.97
N PRO A 736 7.94 8.11 -8.68
CA PRO A 736 8.22 8.66 -10.00
C PRO A 736 9.04 9.97 -9.94
N ASP A 737 10.07 10.06 -9.10
CA ASP A 737 10.97 11.22 -8.99
C ASP A 737 12.45 10.83 -9.14
N ASP A 738 13.35 11.83 -9.24
CA ASP A 738 14.80 11.60 -9.35
C ASP A 738 15.34 10.74 -8.17
N GLU A 739 14.80 10.95 -6.96
CA GLU A 739 15.17 10.20 -5.75
C GLU A 739 14.76 8.72 -5.87
N GLY A 740 13.52 8.45 -6.31
CA GLY A 740 13.02 7.12 -6.59
C GLY A 740 13.77 6.41 -7.71
N GLU A 741 14.24 7.15 -8.74
CA GLU A 741 15.04 6.59 -9.82
C GLU A 741 16.45 6.18 -9.34
N LYS A 742 17.08 6.96 -8.45
CA LYS A 742 18.34 6.53 -7.82
C LYS A 742 18.17 5.28 -6.97
N ILE A 743 17.12 5.21 -6.14
CA ILE A 743 16.83 3.99 -5.36
C ILE A 743 16.63 2.80 -6.31
N ALA A 744 15.94 3.02 -7.43
CA ALA A 744 15.75 1.98 -8.42
C ALA A 744 17.07 1.52 -9.05
N TYR A 745 17.99 2.44 -9.34
CA TYR A 745 19.31 2.09 -9.86
C TYR A 745 20.14 1.30 -8.86
N ASP A 746 20.14 1.67 -7.57
CA ASP A 746 20.87 0.93 -6.52
C ASP A 746 20.36 -0.50 -6.35
N VAL A 747 19.03 -0.65 -6.35
CA VAL A 747 18.40 -1.97 -6.33
C VAL A 747 18.70 -2.73 -7.62
N TYR A 748 18.61 -2.08 -8.78
CA TYR A 748 18.92 -2.69 -10.07
C TYR A 748 20.32 -3.31 -10.08
N LEU A 749 21.35 -2.52 -9.73
CA LEU A 749 22.73 -2.99 -9.65
C LEU A 749 22.87 -4.13 -8.64
N ALA A 750 22.26 -4.01 -7.47
CA ALA A 750 22.37 -5.02 -6.42
C ALA A 750 21.75 -6.38 -6.79
N LEU A 751 20.75 -6.40 -7.69
CA LEU A 751 20.00 -7.59 -8.10
C LEU A 751 20.45 -8.20 -9.43
N LYS A 752 21.06 -7.39 -10.31
CA LYS A 752 21.48 -7.81 -11.65
C LYS A 752 22.38 -9.06 -11.70
N PRO A 753 23.30 -9.30 -10.74
CA PRO A 753 24.07 -10.55 -10.69
C PRO A 753 23.26 -11.82 -10.43
N PHE A 754 22.00 -11.71 -9.99
CA PHE A 754 21.15 -12.84 -9.62
C PHE A 754 20.07 -13.13 -10.65
N THR A 755 19.54 -12.08 -11.28
CA THR A 755 18.49 -12.17 -12.30
C THR A 755 18.77 -11.27 -13.50
N LYS A 756 18.55 -11.80 -14.70
CA LYS A 756 18.88 -11.10 -15.94
C LYS A 756 17.86 -10.01 -16.28
N ASP A 757 16.58 -10.20 -15.93
CA ASP A 757 15.48 -9.30 -16.29
C ASP A 757 15.04 -8.46 -15.08
N VAL A 758 15.67 -7.30 -14.95
CA VAL A 758 15.29 -6.27 -13.96
C VAL A 758 14.80 -5.05 -14.72
N ARG A 759 13.54 -4.67 -14.47
CA ARG A 759 12.82 -3.62 -15.18
C ARG A 759 12.30 -2.57 -14.21
N ARG A 760 12.06 -1.37 -14.71
CA ARG A 760 11.47 -0.26 -13.98
C ARG A 760 10.01 -0.09 -14.43
N ILE A 761 9.09 -0.04 -13.48
CA ILE A 761 7.67 0.29 -13.72
C ILE A 761 7.33 1.56 -12.96
N GLU A 762 6.54 2.45 -13.56
CA GLU A 762 6.24 3.76 -13.01
C GLU A 762 4.73 4.00 -13.04
N PHE A 763 4.18 4.50 -11.93
CA PHE A 763 2.78 4.89 -11.83
C PHE A 763 2.62 6.07 -10.88
N HIS A 764 1.67 6.94 -11.20
CA HIS A 764 1.45 8.21 -10.52
C HIS A 764 0.33 8.13 -9.46
N GLU A 765 -0.28 6.97 -9.33
CA GLU A 765 -1.27 6.64 -8.30
C GLU A 765 -1.16 5.15 -7.94
N VAL A 766 -1.31 4.83 -6.66
CA VAL A 766 -1.25 3.44 -6.18
C VAL A 766 -2.63 2.79 -6.34
N THR A 767 -3.01 2.50 -7.59
CA THR A 767 -4.30 1.87 -7.95
C THR A 767 -4.11 0.60 -8.79
N ARG A 768 -5.12 -0.29 -8.80
CA ARG A 768 -5.08 -1.55 -9.58
C ARG A 768 -4.87 -1.27 -11.08
N ARG A 769 -5.56 -0.25 -11.61
CA ARG A 769 -5.45 0.15 -13.01
C ARG A 769 -4.04 0.59 -13.35
N ALA A 770 -3.49 1.55 -12.60
CA ALA A 770 -2.16 2.10 -12.87
C ALA A 770 -1.06 1.05 -12.75
N LEU A 771 -1.16 0.13 -11.78
CA LEU A 771 -0.22 -0.97 -11.63
C LEU A 771 -0.26 -1.94 -12.83
N ILE A 772 -1.45 -2.32 -13.29
CA ILE A 772 -1.61 -3.21 -14.46
C ILE A 772 -1.04 -2.55 -15.71
N GLU A 773 -1.28 -1.26 -15.91
CA GLU A 773 -0.74 -0.47 -17.02
C GLU A 773 0.79 -0.36 -16.97
N ALA A 774 1.34 -0.15 -15.77
CA ALA A 774 2.79 -0.09 -15.57
C ALA A 774 3.49 -1.45 -15.81
N ILE A 775 2.86 -2.57 -15.45
CA ILE A 775 3.36 -3.93 -15.75
C ILE A 775 3.31 -4.21 -17.26
N ARG A 776 2.35 -3.64 -17.99
CA ARG A 776 2.27 -3.77 -19.47
C ARG A 776 3.34 -2.97 -20.20
N ASN A 777 3.78 -1.86 -19.62
CA ASN A 777 4.74 -0.94 -20.23
C ASN A 777 5.99 -0.74 -19.35
N PRO A 778 6.77 -1.80 -19.08
CA PRO A 778 8.01 -1.67 -18.32
C PRO A 778 9.08 -0.95 -19.14
N ARG A 779 9.94 -0.18 -18.47
CA ARG A 779 11.10 0.52 -19.07
C ARG A 779 12.43 0.11 -18.42
N GLY A 780 13.53 0.57 -19.00
CA GLY A 780 14.84 0.54 -18.35
C GLY A 780 14.99 1.65 -17.30
N ILE A 781 16.12 1.65 -16.58
CA ILE A 781 16.48 2.75 -15.68
C ILE A 781 16.81 4.00 -16.50
N ASP A 782 16.29 5.15 -16.07
CA ASP A 782 16.61 6.45 -16.66
C ASP A 782 17.91 6.99 -16.05
N MET A 783 19.02 6.79 -16.76
CA MET A 783 20.35 7.18 -16.29
C MET A 783 20.52 8.70 -16.16
N PHE A 784 19.74 9.51 -16.89
CA PHE A 784 19.85 10.98 -16.78
C PHE A 784 19.30 11.47 -15.44
N ARG A 785 18.17 10.91 -14.98
CA ARG A 785 17.63 11.18 -13.64
C ARG A 785 18.55 10.67 -12.53
N VAL A 786 19.13 9.48 -12.70
CA VAL A 786 20.12 8.92 -11.76
C VAL A 786 21.32 9.87 -11.64
N ASN A 787 21.88 10.30 -12.76
CA ASN A 787 23.02 11.20 -12.79
C ASN A 787 22.70 12.54 -12.14
N ALA A 788 21.56 13.15 -12.44
CA ALA A 788 21.11 14.39 -11.81
C ALA A 788 20.96 14.23 -10.28
N GLN A 789 20.42 13.09 -9.82
CA GLN A 789 20.31 12.79 -8.39
C GLN A 789 21.69 12.64 -7.73
N VAL A 790 22.64 11.96 -8.38
CA VAL A 790 24.01 11.78 -7.86
C VAL A 790 24.70 13.13 -7.72
N VAL A 791 24.64 13.98 -8.75
CA VAL A 791 25.22 15.34 -8.73
C VAL A 791 24.61 16.17 -7.60
N ARG A 792 23.27 16.17 -7.46
CA ARG A 792 22.58 16.85 -6.36
C ARG A 792 23.04 16.35 -5.00
N ARG A 793 23.15 15.02 -4.82
CA ARG A 793 23.56 14.42 -3.55
C ARG A 793 25.02 14.74 -3.21
N VAL A 794 25.89 14.82 -4.21
CA VAL A 794 27.29 15.21 -4.06
C VAL A 794 27.42 16.70 -3.71
N ASP A 795 26.68 17.60 -4.38
CA ASP A 795 26.66 19.03 -4.03
C ASP A 795 26.22 19.24 -2.58
N ASP A 796 25.07 18.66 -2.21
CA ASP A 796 24.53 18.71 -0.83
C ASP A 796 25.55 18.20 0.20
N ARG A 797 26.31 17.15 -0.16
CA ARG A 797 27.33 16.57 0.72
C ARG A 797 28.54 17.49 0.86
N LEU A 798 29.14 17.88 -0.26
CA LEU A 798 30.38 18.65 -0.27
C LEU A 798 30.18 20.04 0.33
N VAL A 799 29.25 20.81 -0.23
CA VAL A 799 29.00 22.19 0.19
C VAL A 799 28.38 22.22 1.56
N GLY A 800 27.41 21.33 1.81
CA GLY A 800 26.76 21.22 3.10
C GLY A 800 27.75 20.93 4.23
N PHE A 801 28.67 19.97 4.05
CA PHE A 801 29.65 19.64 5.08
C PHE A 801 30.67 20.76 5.29
N GLU A 802 31.23 21.33 4.23
CA GLU A 802 32.23 22.40 4.37
C GLU A 802 31.67 23.66 5.02
N VAL A 803 30.46 24.08 4.62
CA VAL A 803 29.77 25.21 5.28
C VAL A 803 29.43 24.87 6.72
N SER A 804 28.93 23.65 6.98
CA SER A 804 28.62 23.21 8.34
C SER A 804 29.85 23.20 9.23
N ASP A 805 30.98 22.69 8.74
CA ASP A 805 32.22 22.61 9.50
C ASP A 805 32.83 23.99 9.77
N MET A 806 32.72 24.92 8.82
CA MET A 806 33.05 26.33 9.05
C MET A 806 32.21 26.91 10.20
N LEU A 807 30.88 26.73 10.15
CA LEU A 807 29.97 27.24 11.19
C LEU A 807 30.24 26.60 12.55
N LYS A 808 30.45 25.29 12.61
CA LYS A 808 30.75 24.56 13.85
C LYS A 808 32.02 25.08 14.50
N LYS A 809 33.10 25.27 13.72
CA LYS A 809 34.38 25.78 14.21
C LYS A 809 34.26 27.23 14.68
N TYR A 810 33.66 28.10 13.87
CA TYR A 810 33.52 29.52 14.19
C TYR A 810 32.67 29.77 15.45
N PHE A 811 31.52 29.10 15.57
CA PHE A 811 30.59 29.29 16.70
C PHE A 811 30.83 28.32 17.86
N ASN A 812 31.75 27.36 17.73
CA ASN A 812 31.97 26.23 18.64
C ASN A 812 30.67 25.44 18.97
N LYS A 813 29.85 25.14 17.95
CA LYS A 813 28.53 24.50 18.09
C LYS A 813 28.34 23.38 17.06
N TYR A 814 28.43 22.12 17.50
CA TYR A 814 28.42 20.94 16.63
C TYR A 814 27.11 20.66 15.88
N TRP A 815 25.98 21.19 16.36
CA TRP A 815 24.67 20.99 15.73
C TRP A 815 24.37 22.02 14.63
N LEU A 816 25.28 22.95 14.35
CA LEU A 816 25.11 23.90 13.25
C LEU A 816 25.30 23.23 11.90
N GLY A 817 24.53 23.70 10.91
CA GLY A 817 24.64 23.24 9.54
C GLY A 817 24.12 24.29 8.58
N GLY A 818 24.78 24.37 7.43
CA GLY A 818 24.42 25.28 6.34
C GLY A 818 24.30 24.53 5.02
N GLY A 819 23.51 25.06 4.10
CA GLY A 819 23.31 24.50 2.78
C GLY A 819 22.74 25.54 1.81
N ARG A 820 22.92 25.31 0.51
CA ARG A 820 22.63 26.31 -0.54
C ARG A 820 21.17 26.79 -0.54
N VAL A 821 20.20 25.90 -0.36
CA VAL A 821 18.77 26.27 -0.29
C VAL A 821 18.38 26.84 1.08
N GLN A 822 19.04 26.38 2.14
CA GLN A 822 18.71 26.76 3.51
C GLN A 822 19.08 28.22 3.81
N THR A 823 20.23 28.68 3.31
CA THR A 823 20.77 30.01 3.62
C THR A 823 19.96 31.17 3.01
N PRO A 824 19.53 31.15 1.73
CA PRO A 824 18.64 32.15 1.16
C PRO A 824 17.32 32.27 1.92
N VAL A 825 16.73 31.13 2.31
CA VAL A 825 15.51 31.09 3.13
C VAL A 825 15.72 31.79 4.48
N LEU A 826 16.85 31.54 5.15
CA LEU A 826 17.22 32.25 6.37
C LEU A 826 17.36 33.75 6.10
N GLY A 827 18.03 34.13 5.01
CA GLY A 827 18.24 35.52 4.60
C GLY A 827 16.96 36.30 4.38
N TRP A 828 15.95 35.70 3.74
CA TRP A 828 14.64 36.33 3.56
C TRP A 828 13.95 36.62 4.90
N VAL A 829 13.99 35.65 5.82
CA VAL A 829 13.37 35.80 7.14
C VAL A 829 14.14 36.83 7.98
N VAL A 830 15.47 36.84 7.93
CA VAL A 830 16.31 37.84 8.63
C VAL A 830 16.05 39.24 8.09
N SER A 831 16.05 39.41 6.76
CA SER A 831 15.82 40.70 6.12
C SER A 831 14.42 41.24 6.41
N ASN A 832 13.39 40.40 6.23
CA ASN A 832 12.01 40.76 6.58
C ASN A 832 11.87 41.09 8.07
N TYR A 833 12.55 40.36 8.96
CA TYR A 833 12.53 40.66 10.38
C TYR A 833 13.20 42.01 10.71
N ARG A 834 14.31 42.36 10.05
CA ARG A 834 14.95 43.68 10.18
C ARG A 834 13.98 44.79 9.78
N ASP A 835 13.30 44.64 8.66
CA ASP A 835 12.30 45.61 8.19
C ASP A 835 11.09 45.67 9.14
N TYR A 836 10.64 44.53 9.65
CA TYR A 836 9.61 44.45 10.69
C TYR A 836 10.01 45.22 11.95
N VAL A 837 11.27 45.13 12.38
CA VAL A 837 11.78 45.84 13.55
C VAL A 837 11.89 47.35 13.29
N ARG A 838 12.37 47.77 12.11
CA ARG A 838 12.45 49.19 11.74
C ARG A 838 11.06 49.83 11.60
N GLY A 839 10.09 49.10 11.06
CA GLY A 839 8.72 49.55 10.84
C GLY A 839 7.79 49.43 12.06
N ARG A 840 8.32 49.33 13.29
CA ARG A 840 7.50 49.15 14.50
C ARG A 840 6.60 50.34 14.76
N GLY A 841 5.39 50.04 15.23
CA GLY A 841 4.38 51.02 15.61
C GLY A 841 3.20 50.33 16.29
N TYR A 842 2.00 50.83 16.01
CA TYR A 842 0.75 50.41 16.62
C TYR A 842 -0.27 50.04 15.55
N ASN A 843 -0.82 48.82 15.65
CA ASN A 843 -1.97 48.41 14.87
C ASN A 843 -3.24 48.69 15.67
N VAL A 844 -4.11 49.54 15.14
CA VAL A 844 -5.47 49.72 15.64
C VAL A 844 -6.34 48.66 14.95
N ILE A 845 -6.77 47.68 15.74
CA ILE A 845 -7.63 46.58 15.30
C ILE A 845 -9.07 46.94 15.67
N ILE A 846 -9.88 47.22 14.67
CA ILE A 846 -11.29 47.59 14.79
C ILE A 846 -12.11 46.38 14.34
N LYS A 847 -12.70 45.65 15.29
CA LYS A 847 -13.64 44.57 14.98
C LYS A 847 -15.04 45.15 14.84
N LEU A 848 -15.60 44.96 13.65
CA LEU A 848 -16.96 45.36 13.30
C LEU A 848 -17.91 44.14 13.42
N PHE A 849 -19.08 44.20 12.78
CA PHE A 849 -20.05 43.11 12.77
C PHE A 849 -19.54 41.88 11.98
N ASN A 850 -20.14 40.71 12.21
CA ASN A 850 -19.80 39.42 11.57
C ASN A 850 -18.30 39.06 11.54
N ASN A 851 -17.55 39.45 12.58
CA ASN A 851 -16.10 39.25 12.70
C ASN A 851 -15.24 39.95 11.63
N PHE A 852 -15.83 40.85 10.84
CA PHE A 852 -15.07 41.69 9.91
C PHE A 852 -14.15 42.62 10.71
N THR A 853 -12.87 42.66 10.33
CA THR A 853 -11.84 43.38 11.10
C THR A 853 -11.08 44.34 10.21
N LEU A 854 -11.12 45.63 10.55
CA LEU A 854 -10.26 46.64 9.95
C LEU A 854 -8.99 46.77 10.78
N ILE A 855 -7.85 46.80 10.10
CA ILE A 855 -6.55 47.04 10.72
C ILE A 855 -5.95 48.28 10.07
N VAL A 856 -5.60 49.26 10.89
CA VAL A 856 -4.92 50.49 10.50
C VAL A 856 -3.59 50.54 11.26
N PHE A 857 -2.50 50.77 10.52
CA PHE A 857 -1.17 50.91 11.10
C PHE A 857 -0.86 52.39 11.33
N ILE A 858 -0.35 52.71 12.53
CA ILE A 858 -0.03 54.06 12.97
C ILE A 858 1.32 54.02 13.70
N ARG A 859 2.19 55.00 13.45
CA ARG A 859 3.52 55.04 14.08
C ARG A 859 3.47 55.53 15.52
N SER A 860 2.69 56.57 15.80
CA SER A 860 2.56 57.15 17.14
C SER A 860 1.46 56.49 17.98
N LYS A 861 1.75 56.27 19.28
CA LYS A 861 0.75 55.76 20.23
C LYS A 861 -0.39 56.75 20.44
N GLU A 862 -0.07 58.05 20.47
CA GLU A 862 -1.03 59.12 20.71
C GLU A 862 -2.04 59.22 19.57
N GLU A 863 -1.56 59.13 18.33
CA GLU A 863 -2.42 59.12 17.14
C GLU A 863 -3.29 57.85 17.08
N ALA A 864 -2.74 56.70 17.47
CA ALA A 864 -3.53 55.48 17.60
C ALA A 864 -4.65 55.61 18.64
N LEU A 865 -4.40 56.26 19.78
CA LEU A 865 -5.42 56.55 20.80
C LEU A 865 -6.51 57.48 20.26
N LYS A 866 -6.13 58.55 19.55
CA LYS A 866 -7.10 59.45 18.89
C LYS A 866 -8.02 58.70 17.93
N ILE A 867 -7.49 57.74 17.18
CA ILE A 867 -8.29 56.90 16.28
C ILE A 867 -9.22 55.98 17.08
N VAL A 868 -8.77 55.40 18.20
CA VAL A 868 -9.64 54.58 19.06
C VAL A 868 -10.79 55.42 19.64
N ASP A 869 -10.49 56.60 20.17
CA ASP A 869 -11.52 57.49 20.75
C ASP A 869 -12.54 57.90 19.68
N TYR A 870 -12.07 58.28 18.48
CA TYR A 870 -12.92 58.61 17.36
C TYR A 870 -13.84 57.44 16.97
N VAL A 871 -13.27 56.25 16.76
CA VAL A 871 -14.01 55.07 16.30
C VAL A 871 -14.98 54.56 17.37
N THR A 872 -14.65 54.71 18.64
CA THR A 872 -15.52 54.29 19.76
C THR A 872 -16.73 55.22 19.90
N ASN A 873 -16.52 56.54 19.75
CA ASN A 873 -17.59 57.52 19.91
C ASN A 873 -18.46 57.67 18.65
N SER A 874 -17.83 57.74 17.46
CA SER A 874 -18.47 58.10 16.20
C SER A 874 -18.73 56.92 15.26
N GLY A 875 -18.11 55.76 15.52
CA GLY A 875 -18.17 54.59 14.64
C GLY A 875 -17.34 54.73 13.36
N VAL A 876 -17.38 53.71 12.52
CA VAL A 876 -16.77 53.70 11.19
C VAL A 876 -17.85 53.96 10.15
N ARG A 877 -17.73 55.06 9.41
CA ARG A 877 -18.65 55.38 8.31
C ARG A 877 -18.23 54.62 7.06
N LEU A 878 -19.14 53.84 6.50
CA LEU A 878 -18.95 53.16 5.22
C LEU A 878 -19.85 53.83 4.18
N VAL A 879 -19.25 54.35 3.10
CA VAL A 879 -19.98 54.89 1.95
C VAL A 879 -19.73 54.00 0.74
N LYS A 880 -20.79 53.47 0.13
CA LYS A 880 -20.70 52.61 -1.05
C LYS A 880 -20.29 53.45 -2.25
N THR A 881 -19.35 52.93 -3.03
CA THR A 881 -18.83 53.61 -4.21
C THR A 881 -19.22 52.89 -5.50
N ARG A 882 -19.28 51.56 -5.46
CA ARG A 882 -19.68 50.74 -6.62
C ARG A 882 -20.19 49.37 -6.20
N ASP A 883 -21.09 48.83 -7.02
CA ASP A 883 -21.45 47.41 -7.04
C ASP A 883 -20.90 46.78 -8.31
N GLU A 884 -20.34 45.59 -8.20
CA GLU A 884 -19.76 44.86 -9.33
C GLU A 884 -20.13 43.38 -9.23
N VAL A 885 -20.70 42.81 -10.28
CA VAL A 885 -20.87 41.35 -10.40
C VAL A 885 -19.60 40.78 -10.99
N ARG A 886 -18.93 39.89 -10.24
CA ARG A 886 -17.71 39.23 -10.69
C ARG A 886 -17.94 37.75 -10.90
N THR A 887 -17.48 37.29 -12.05
CA THR A 887 -17.34 35.86 -12.35
C THR A 887 -16.05 35.35 -11.70
N LEU A 888 -16.20 34.60 -10.62
CA LEU A 888 -15.10 33.96 -9.93
C LEU A 888 -14.77 32.62 -10.59
N GLN A 889 -13.53 32.49 -11.03
CA GLN A 889 -12.99 31.22 -11.51
C GLN A 889 -12.66 30.31 -10.32
N PRO A 890 -12.97 29.00 -10.40
CA PRO A 890 -12.40 28.05 -9.46
C PRO A 890 -10.88 28.03 -9.63
N LYS A 891 -10.19 27.84 -8.52
CA LYS A 891 -8.74 27.71 -8.56
C LYS A 891 -8.32 26.34 -9.09
N PRO A 892 -7.13 26.21 -9.70
CA PRO A 892 -6.62 24.92 -10.15
C PRO A 892 -6.48 23.92 -8.99
N PRO A 893 -6.46 22.61 -9.30
CA PRO A 893 -6.13 21.58 -8.32
C PRO A 893 -4.71 21.77 -7.77
N TYR A 894 -4.41 21.14 -6.64
CA TYR A 894 -3.18 21.42 -5.91
C TYR A 894 -1.92 20.95 -6.65
N SER A 895 -0.91 21.82 -6.74
CA SER A 895 0.50 21.43 -6.77
C SER A 895 1.03 21.30 -5.33
N THR A 896 2.27 20.83 -5.15
CA THR A 896 2.87 20.66 -3.81
C THR A 896 2.95 21.95 -3.01
N ASP A 897 3.37 23.05 -3.65
CA ASP A 897 3.50 24.35 -2.99
C ASP A 897 2.13 24.89 -2.53
N ASP A 898 1.11 24.82 -3.39
CA ASP A 898 -0.24 25.27 -3.05
C ASP A 898 -0.84 24.42 -1.91
N LEU A 899 -0.59 23.10 -1.92
CA LEU A 899 -1.03 22.22 -0.84
C LEU A 899 -0.38 22.59 0.49
N ILE A 900 0.94 22.80 0.51
CA ILE A 900 1.67 23.21 1.73
C ILE A 900 1.12 24.54 2.25
N VAL A 901 1.05 25.55 1.38
CA VAL A 901 0.57 26.89 1.70
C VAL A 901 -0.84 26.84 2.31
N GLU A 902 -1.76 26.13 1.65
CA GLU A 902 -3.14 26.14 2.10
C GLU A 902 -3.37 25.27 3.34
N ALA A 903 -2.72 24.11 3.43
CA ALA A 903 -2.81 23.24 4.60
C ALA A 903 -2.17 23.89 5.85
N SER A 904 -1.04 24.59 5.71
CA SER A 904 -0.45 25.35 6.82
C SER A 904 -1.35 26.49 7.27
N ASN A 905 -2.01 27.18 6.34
CA ASN A 905 -2.91 28.29 6.66
C ASN A 905 -4.23 27.82 7.31
N LYS A 906 -4.91 26.83 6.72
CA LYS A 906 -6.24 26.36 7.14
C LYS A 906 -6.18 25.30 8.23
N LEU A 907 -5.27 24.33 8.10
CA LEU A 907 -5.18 23.19 9.02
C LEU A 907 -4.21 23.43 10.18
N LYS A 908 -3.39 24.49 10.10
CA LYS A 908 -2.33 24.82 11.07
C LYS A 908 -1.28 23.71 11.22
N LEU A 909 -1.02 23.01 10.13
CA LEU A 909 -0.04 21.92 10.08
C LEU A 909 1.33 22.44 9.61
N PRO A 910 2.45 22.00 10.23
CA PRO A 910 3.79 22.26 9.71
C PRO A 910 3.98 21.65 8.32
N ALA A 911 4.78 22.28 7.45
CA ALA A 911 5.00 21.83 6.08
C ALA A 911 5.52 20.37 6.00
N VAL A 912 6.47 19.99 6.87
CA VAL A 912 6.97 18.60 6.94
C VAL A 912 5.86 17.61 7.28
N THR A 913 4.97 17.98 8.20
CA THR A 913 3.81 17.16 8.57
C THR A 913 2.85 17.03 7.39
N VAL A 914 2.58 18.11 6.64
CA VAL A 914 1.73 18.06 5.44
C VAL A 914 2.30 17.07 4.42
N MET A 915 3.61 17.17 4.12
CA MET A 915 4.26 16.26 3.16
C MET A 915 4.23 14.81 3.62
N LYS A 916 4.48 14.55 4.91
CA LYS A 916 4.37 13.20 5.48
C LYS A 916 2.96 12.63 5.33
N LEU A 917 1.93 13.41 5.67
CA LEU A 917 0.54 12.98 5.56
C LEU A 917 0.15 12.74 4.09
N ALA A 918 0.61 13.58 3.17
CA ALA A 918 0.37 13.42 1.73
C ALA A 918 1.06 12.17 1.19
N GLN A 919 2.30 11.88 1.61
CA GLN A 919 3.00 10.65 1.28
C GLN A 919 2.22 9.42 1.77
N GLU A 920 1.76 9.42 3.02
CA GLU A 920 0.97 8.30 3.58
C GLU A 920 -0.38 8.13 2.85
N LEU A 921 -1.03 9.21 2.39
CA LEU A 921 -2.25 9.15 1.56
C LEU A 921 -1.96 8.58 0.16
N PHE A 922 -0.85 8.98 -0.46
CA PHE A 922 -0.41 8.47 -1.77
C PHE A 922 -0.10 6.97 -1.70
N GLU A 923 0.73 6.55 -0.74
CA GLU A 923 1.10 5.14 -0.54
C GLU A 923 -0.10 4.24 -0.19
N SER A 924 -1.15 4.83 0.40
CA SER A 924 -2.43 4.16 0.68
C SER A 924 -3.40 4.16 -0.51
N GLY A 925 -3.02 4.77 -1.63
CA GLY A 925 -3.78 4.79 -2.87
C GLY A 925 -5.00 5.72 -2.87
N PHE A 926 -4.98 6.81 -2.09
CA PHE A 926 -6.09 7.77 -2.00
C PHE A 926 -5.87 9.07 -2.78
N ILE A 927 -4.62 9.45 -3.02
CA ILE A 927 -4.27 10.61 -3.83
C ILE A 927 -3.20 10.23 -4.86
N THR A 928 -3.09 11.04 -5.91
CA THR A 928 -1.98 11.00 -6.87
C THR A 928 -0.66 11.43 -6.20
N TYR A 929 0.46 11.25 -6.92
CA TYR A 929 1.78 11.57 -6.41
C TYR A 929 1.88 13.03 -5.95
N HIS A 930 2.34 13.22 -4.72
CA HIS A 930 2.21 14.47 -3.97
C HIS A 930 3.37 15.45 -4.15
N ARG A 931 4.47 15.04 -4.81
CA ARG A 931 5.62 15.89 -5.16
C ARG A 931 5.53 16.28 -6.63
N THR A 932 4.72 17.28 -6.93
CA THR A 932 4.38 17.73 -8.29
C THR A 932 4.28 19.24 -8.32
N ASP A 933 4.85 19.85 -9.35
CA ASP A 933 4.71 21.26 -9.72
C ASP A 933 3.57 21.49 -10.73
N SER A 934 3.01 20.41 -11.27
CA SER A 934 1.96 20.43 -12.28
C SER A 934 0.57 20.65 -11.68
N THR A 935 -0.28 21.36 -12.43
CA THR A 935 -1.72 21.49 -12.17
C THR A 935 -2.57 20.64 -13.12
N HIS A 936 -1.93 19.81 -13.97
CA HIS A 936 -2.60 19.00 -14.97
C HIS A 936 -3.52 17.92 -14.38
N VAL A 937 -4.64 17.69 -15.03
CA VAL A 937 -5.67 16.69 -14.71
C VAL A 937 -5.81 15.76 -15.92
N SER A 938 -5.53 14.48 -15.69
CA SER A 938 -5.68 13.43 -16.70
C SER A 938 -7.17 13.14 -16.99
N GLY A 939 -7.44 12.46 -18.12
CA GLY A 939 -8.79 11.97 -18.42
C GLY A 939 -9.36 11.06 -17.32
N VAL A 940 -8.51 10.29 -16.62
CA VAL A 940 -8.91 9.48 -15.47
C VAL A 940 -9.38 10.36 -14.31
N GLY A 941 -8.66 11.44 -14.02
CA GLY A 941 -9.06 12.42 -13.02
C GLY A 941 -10.42 13.07 -13.34
N VAL A 942 -10.62 13.49 -14.59
CA VAL A 942 -11.89 14.08 -15.04
C VAL A 942 -13.06 13.11 -14.81
N GLU A 943 -12.89 11.83 -15.12
CA GLU A 943 -13.92 10.81 -14.87
C GLU A 943 -14.20 10.60 -13.37
N VAL A 944 -13.18 10.64 -12.51
CA VAL A 944 -13.38 10.61 -11.04
C VAL A 944 -14.26 11.76 -10.57
N ALA A 945 -14.03 12.98 -11.06
CA ALA A 945 -14.86 14.13 -10.71
C ALA A 945 -16.29 14.02 -11.27
N LYS A 946 -16.43 13.53 -12.50
CA LYS A 946 -17.73 13.30 -13.15
C LYS A 946 -18.58 12.26 -12.40
N GLU A 947 -17.97 11.15 -12.00
CA GLU A 947 -18.64 10.10 -11.22
C GLU A 947 -19.15 10.66 -9.89
N TYR A 948 -18.29 11.40 -9.17
CA TYR A 948 -18.68 12.01 -7.89
C TYR A 948 -19.81 13.05 -8.03
N THR A 949 -19.70 13.96 -9.02
CA THR A 949 -20.72 15.01 -9.23
C THR A 949 -22.07 14.43 -9.63
N THR A 950 -22.07 13.35 -10.41
CA THR A 950 -23.27 12.57 -10.74
C THR A 950 -23.87 11.93 -9.49
N LYS A 951 -23.04 11.26 -8.68
CA LYS A 951 -23.44 10.62 -7.42
C LYS A 951 -24.07 11.60 -6.42
N LYS A 952 -23.63 12.85 -6.39
CA LYS A 952 -24.15 13.89 -5.47
C LYS A 952 -25.24 14.78 -6.08
N GLY A 953 -25.68 14.53 -7.32
CA GLY A 953 -26.73 15.32 -7.98
C GLY A 953 -26.31 16.75 -8.33
N ILE A 954 -25.01 17.00 -8.54
CA ILE A 954 -24.45 18.31 -8.92
C ILE A 954 -23.82 18.31 -10.33
N SER A 955 -24.20 17.35 -11.17
CA SER A 955 -23.70 17.17 -12.55
C SER A 955 -23.93 18.39 -13.45
N ASN A 956 -24.99 19.17 -13.21
CA ASN A 956 -25.29 20.38 -14.00
C ASN A 956 -24.16 21.43 -13.93
N ASP A 957 -23.44 21.47 -12.81
CA ASP A 957 -22.31 22.36 -12.60
C ASP A 957 -20.98 21.77 -13.09
N PHE A 958 -20.93 20.51 -13.53
CA PHE A 958 -19.69 19.89 -13.99
C PHE A 958 -19.17 20.58 -15.26
N ARG A 959 -17.90 20.98 -15.22
CA ARG A 959 -17.16 21.60 -16.32
C ARG A 959 -15.76 20.98 -16.35
N PRO A 960 -15.51 19.99 -17.23
CA PRO A 960 -14.22 19.31 -17.27
C PRO A 960 -13.14 20.31 -17.68
N ARG A 961 -12.05 20.36 -16.90
CA ARG A 961 -10.89 21.21 -17.18
C ARG A 961 -9.62 20.40 -16.99
N SER A 962 -8.79 20.33 -18.03
CA SER A 962 -7.50 19.66 -17.95
C SER A 962 -6.52 20.41 -17.04
N TRP A 963 -6.53 21.74 -17.06
CA TRP A 963 -5.56 22.61 -16.37
C TRP A 963 -4.10 22.36 -16.81
N GLY A 964 -3.30 23.42 -16.99
CA GLY A 964 -1.89 23.31 -17.38
C GLY A 964 -1.60 22.59 -18.72
N GLY A 965 -0.32 22.49 -19.08
CA GLY A 965 0.15 21.67 -20.20
C GLY A 965 0.27 20.18 -19.82
N VAL A 966 0.25 19.28 -20.82
CA VAL A 966 0.52 17.85 -20.60
C VAL A 966 1.99 17.70 -20.22
N GLY A 967 2.26 17.39 -18.95
CA GLY A 967 3.60 17.12 -18.42
C GLY A 967 3.74 15.67 -17.91
N THR A 968 4.92 15.32 -17.42
CA THR A 968 5.20 13.99 -16.83
C THR A 968 4.42 13.72 -15.55
N HIS A 969 3.98 14.77 -14.84
CA HIS A 969 3.26 14.64 -13.57
C HIS A 969 1.86 15.24 -13.63
N GLU A 970 0.95 14.62 -12.88
CA GLU A 970 -0.40 15.12 -12.63
C GLU A 970 -0.43 16.00 -11.37
N CYS A 971 -1.46 16.82 -11.21
CA CYS A 971 -1.76 17.51 -9.96
C CYS A 971 -2.04 16.53 -8.81
N ILE A 972 -2.09 17.06 -7.59
CA ILE A 972 -2.50 16.34 -6.38
C ILE A 972 -4.03 16.31 -6.33
N ARG A 973 -4.60 15.13 -6.57
CA ARG A 973 -6.06 14.88 -6.56
C ARG A 973 -6.41 13.53 -5.93
N PRO A 974 -7.68 13.30 -5.55
CA PRO A 974 -8.16 11.98 -5.17
C PRO A 974 -8.09 10.97 -6.33
N THR A 975 -7.80 9.72 -5.99
CA THR A 975 -7.82 8.57 -6.94
C THR A 975 -9.19 7.90 -7.04
N LYS A 976 -10.10 8.22 -6.11
CA LYS A 976 -11.43 7.61 -5.98
C LYS A 976 -12.50 8.70 -5.82
N PRO A 977 -13.72 8.48 -6.33
CA PRO A 977 -14.84 9.41 -6.24
C PRO A 977 -15.55 9.32 -4.88
N ILE A 978 -14.79 9.40 -3.78
CA ILE A 978 -15.30 9.30 -2.41
C ILE A 978 -14.88 10.53 -1.61
N ASP A 979 -15.84 11.20 -0.96
CA ASP A 979 -15.52 12.32 -0.06
C ASP A 979 -14.99 11.83 1.30
N VAL A 980 -14.65 12.75 2.20
CA VAL A 980 -14.06 12.43 3.50
C VAL A 980 -15.01 11.59 4.39
N ASP A 981 -16.32 11.78 4.26
CA ASP A 981 -17.31 11.01 5.03
C ASP A 981 -17.38 9.57 4.53
N GLU A 982 -17.41 9.39 3.21
CA GLU A 982 -17.36 8.07 2.57
C GLU A 982 -16.02 7.36 2.82
N LEU A 983 -14.90 8.09 2.78
CA LEU A 983 -13.57 7.57 3.15
C LEU A 983 -13.53 7.13 4.61
N SER A 984 -14.09 7.92 5.52
CA SER A 984 -14.18 7.57 6.95
C SER A 984 -14.95 6.26 7.14
N ASN A 985 -16.05 6.09 6.40
CA ASN A 985 -16.83 4.85 6.40
C ASN A 985 -16.07 3.67 5.78
N TYR A 986 -15.29 3.91 4.72
CA TYR A 986 -14.44 2.90 4.09
C TYR A 986 -13.39 2.36 5.07
N LEU A 987 -12.69 3.27 5.78
CA LEU A 987 -11.64 2.92 6.75
C LEU A 987 -12.14 2.09 7.93
N ILE A 988 -13.41 2.22 8.28
CA ILE A 988 -14.04 1.38 9.29
C ILE A 988 -13.92 -0.09 8.89
N ASN A 989 -14.15 -0.45 7.62
CA ASN A 989 -14.09 -1.84 7.16
C ASN A 989 -12.67 -2.35 6.88
N GLU A 990 -11.67 -1.46 6.85
CA GLU A 990 -10.27 -1.76 6.55
C GLU A 990 -9.33 -1.50 7.76
N PRO A 991 -9.38 -2.33 8.83
CA PRO A 991 -8.67 -2.06 10.09
C PRO A 991 -7.14 -2.05 9.97
N TYR A 992 -6.59 -2.45 8.83
CA TYR A 992 -5.15 -2.47 8.58
C TYR A 992 -4.62 -1.15 7.98
N MET A 993 -5.51 -0.29 7.49
CA MET A 993 -5.16 1.01 6.93
C MET A 993 -5.23 2.08 8.02
N ARG A 994 -4.11 2.78 8.26
CA ARG A 994 -3.93 3.65 9.44
C ARG A 994 -3.95 5.12 9.05
N LEU A 995 -5.10 5.65 8.64
CA LEU A 995 -5.26 7.09 8.45
C LEU A 995 -5.70 7.74 9.77
N THR A 996 -5.05 8.84 10.14
CA THR A 996 -5.35 9.64 11.35
C THR A 996 -6.34 10.77 11.05
N TYR A 997 -6.83 11.46 12.08
CA TYR A 997 -7.69 12.64 11.90
C TYR A 997 -7.07 13.71 10.98
N ASN A 998 -5.76 13.96 11.11
CA ASN A 998 -5.09 14.93 10.23
C ASN A 998 -4.98 14.45 8.77
N HIS A 999 -4.94 13.13 8.52
CA HIS A 999 -5.02 12.60 7.16
C HIS A 999 -6.38 12.91 6.52
N LEU A 1000 -7.47 12.69 7.27
CA LEU A 1000 -8.83 12.96 6.78
C LEU A 1000 -9.04 14.44 6.48
N ARG A 1001 -8.53 15.34 7.33
CA ARG A 1001 -8.58 16.79 7.08
C ARG A 1001 -7.78 17.22 5.85
N LEU A 1002 -6.58 16.66 5.66
CA LEU A 1002 -5.77 16.95 4.49
C LEU A 1002 -6.42 16.40 3.21
N TYR A 1003 -6.96 15.19 3.28
CA TYR A 1003 -7.71 14.57 2.20
C TYR A 1003 -8.94 15.39 1.81
N ASP A 1004 -9.75 15.83 2.77
CA ASP A 1004 -10.93 16.68 2.52
C ASP A 1004 -10.54 17.99 1.81
N LEU A 1005 -9.44 18.61 2.23
CA LEU A 1005 -8.91 19.80 1.58
C LEU A 1005 -8.56 19.53 0.11
N ILE A 1006 -7.80 18.46 -0.16
CA ILE A 1006 -7.42 18.03 -1.52
C ILE A 1006 -8.67 17.72 -2.36
N PHE A 1007 -9.59 16.95 -1.79
CA PHE A 1007 -10.82 16.50 -2.45
C PHE A 1007 -11.69 17.68 -2.88
N ARG A 1008 -12.03 18.59 -1.95
CA ARG A 1008 -12.89 19.74 -2.25
C ARG A 1008 -12.27 20.66 -3.28
N ARG A 1009 -10.95 20.90 -3.19
CA ARG A 1009 -10.23 21.74 -4.15
C ARG A 1009 -10.25 21.12 -5.55
N PHE A 1010 -9.99 19.82 -5.64
CA PHE A 1010 -10.03 19.09 -6.91
C PHE A 1010 -11.42 19.12 -7.55
N ILE A 1011 -12.48 18.74 -6.81
CA ILE A 1011 -13.85 18.76 -7.34
C ILE A 1011 -14.25 20.17 -7.76
N ALA A 1012 -13.96 21.20 -6.94
CA ALA A 1012 -14.24 22.59 -7.28
C ALA A 1012 -13.55 23.03 -8.59
N SER A 1013 -12.32 22.57 -8.87
CA SER A 1013 -11.60 22.87 -10.11
C SER A 1013 -12.31 22.35 -11.38
N GLN A 1014 -13.21 21.37 -11.22
CA GLN A 1014 -13.99 20.72 -12.28
C GLN A 1014 -15.46 21.18 -12.30
N LEU A 1015 -15.81 22.25 -11.57
CA LEU A 1015 -17.15 22.84 -11.55
C LEU A 1015 -17.20 24.19 -12.27
N SER A 1016 -18.41 24.64 -12.61
CA SER A 1016 -18.67 25.93 -13.22
C SER A 1016 -18.24 27.10 -12.34
N GLU A 1017 -18.00 28.24 -12.98
CA GLU A 1017 -17.71 29.52 -12.32
C GLU A 1017 -18.83 29.94 -11.38
N ALA A 1018 -18.48 30.77 -10.39
CA ALA A 1018 -19.46 31.39 -9.52
C ALA A 1018 -19.66 32.86 -9.90
N GLU A 1019 -20.88 33.35 -9.83
CA GLU A 1019 -21.19 34.78 -10.00
C GLU A 1019 -21.50 35.38 -8.63
N VAL A 1020 -20.68 36.34 -8.22
CA VAL A 1020 -20.75 36.95 -6.89
C VAL A 1020 -20.82 38.46 -7.04
N LYS A 1021 -21.79 39.07 -6.36
CA LYS A 1021 -21.93 40.52 -6.25
C LYS A 1021 -21.01 41.02 -5.14
N PHE A 1022 -20.10 41.91 -5.50
CA PHE A 1022 -19.23 42.65 -4.59
C PHE A 1022 -19.69 44.09 -4.47
N SER A 1023 -19.61 44.64 -3.27
CA SER A 1023 -19.83 46.05 -3.01
C SER A 1023 -18.53 46.65 -2.48
N THR A 1024 -18.11 47.76 -3.07
CA THR A 1024 -16.92 48.53 -2.64
C THR A 1024 -17.37 49.69 -1.77
N TYR A 1025 -16.82 49.80 -0.56
CA TYR A 1025 -17.06 50.88 0.38
C TYR A 1025 -15.78 51.64 0.67
N VAL A 1026 -15.89 52.95 0.85
CA VAL A 1026 -14.86 53.75 1.52
C VAL A 1026 -15.19 53.77 3.00
N ALA A 1027 -14.29 53.20 3.81
CA ALA A 1027 -14.37 53.23 5.26
C ALA A 1027 -13.63 54.46 5.79
N SER A 1028 -14.37 55.47 6.26
CA SER A 1028 -13.81 56.70 6.83
C SER A 1028 -13.62 56.51 8.33
N ILE A 1029 -12.36 56.61 8.77
CA ILE A 1029 -11.88 56.46 10.14
C ILE A 1029 -11.14 57.75 10.50
N ASN A 1030 -11.84 58.73 11.06
CA ASN A 1030 -11.34 60.08 11.27
C ASN A 1030 -10.86 60.69 9.94
N THR A 1031 -9.57 61.07 9.82
CA THR A 1031 -8.94 61.58 8.59
C THR A 1031 -8.45 60.50 7.64
N LEU A 1032 -8.57 59.22 8.02
CA LEU A 1032 -8.09 58.09 7.22
C LEU A 1032 -9.24 57.46 6.45
N GLU A 1033 -9.02 57.22 5.17
CA GLU A 1033 -9.94 56.48 4.32
C GLU A 1033 -9.32 55.14 3.93
N LYS A 1034 -10.14 54.08 3.96
CA LYS A 1034 -9.73 52.76 3.52
C LYS A 1034 -10.79 52.16 2.62
N VAL A 1035 -10.40 51.85 1.39
CA VAL A 1035 -11.27 51.11 0.48
C VAL A 1035 -11.37 49.66 0.95
N ILE A 1036 -12.60 49.19 1.10
CA ILE A 1036 -12.92 47.80 1.39
C ILE A 1036 -13.86 47.26 0.33
N GLU A 1037 -13.64 46.00 -0.03
CA GLU A 1037 -14.46 45.30 -0.99
C GLU A 1037 -14.93 44.00 -0.37
N VAL A 1038 -16.25 43.78 -0.39
CA VAL A 1038 -16.87 42.68 0.35
C VAL A 1038 -17.91 41.99 -0.54
N PRO A 1039 -17.97 40.65 -0.52
CA PRO A 1039 -19.01 39.91 -1.21
C PRO A 1039 -20.32 40.05 -0.42
N VAL A 1040 -21.38 40.53 -1.09
CA VAL A 1040 -22.68 40.77 -0.46
C VAL A 1040 -23.70 39.69 -0.84
N ASN A 1041 -23.64 39.19 -2.08
CA ASN A 1041 -24.57 38.17 -2.57
C ASN A 1041 -23.91 37.21 -3.57
N VAL A 1042 -24.35 35.95 -3.59
CA VAL A 1042 -23.93 34.94 -4.58
C VAL A 1042 -25.10 34.70 -5.52
N LEU A 1043 -24.97 35.19 -6.76
CA LEU A 1043 -26.02 35.07 -7.78
C LEU A 1043 -26.04 33.65 -8.38
N ARG A 1044 -24.84 33.08 -8.60
CA ARG A 1044 -24.67 31.70 -9.05
C ARG A 1044 -23.55 31.05 -8.25
N TYR A 1045 -23.85 29.94 -7.58
CA TYR A 1045 -22.89 29.30 -6.69
C TYR A 1045 -21.74 28.59 -7.43
N GLY A 1046 -22.00 27.88 -8.53
CA GLY A 1046 -20.99 27.09 -9.24
C GLY A 1046 -20.13 26.24 -8.29
N PHE A 1047 -18.80 26.40 -8.38
CA PHE A 1047 -17.85 25.71 -7.51
C PHE A 1047 -17.97 26.03 -6.01
N LEU A 1048 -18.59 27.15 -5.62
CA LEU A 1048 -18.80 27.52 -4.21
C LEU A 1048 -19.71 26.54 -3.47
N LYS A 1049 -20.51 25.71 -4.17
CA LYS A 1049 -21.29 24.62 -3.55
C LYS A 1049 -20.40 23.63 -2.79
N VAL A 1050 -19.19 23.41 -3.27
CA VAL A 1050 -18.23 22.43 -2.69
C VAL A 1050 -17.14 23.12 -1.89
N TYR A 1051 -16.70 24.30 -2.35
CA TYR A 1051 -15.53 24.99 -1.81
C TYR A 1051 -15.80 26.50 -1.68
N ASN A 1052 -16.53 26.89 -0.63
CA ASN A 1052 -16.80 28.28 -0.29
C ASN A 1052 -15.82 28.81 0.77
N ASN A 1053 -15.02 29.82 0.41
CA ASN A 1053 -14.14 30.53 1.36
C ASN A 1053 -14.51 32.01 1.51
N LEU A 1054 -15.67 32.44 1.00
CA LEU A 1054 -16.10 33.82 1.07
C LEU A 1054 -16.70 34.12 2.45
N ILE A 1055 -16.27 35.22 3.06
CA ILE A 1055 -16.93 35.77 4.25
C ILE A 1055 -18.00 36.73 3.72
N MET A 1056 -19.24 36.23 3.62
CA MET A 1056 -20.37 37.00 3.11
C MET A 1056 -20.80 38.09 4.09
N LEU A 1057 -20.98 39.32 3.59
CA LEU A 1057 -21.57 40.43 4.34
C LEU A 1057 -22.92 40.83 3.74
N SER A 1058 -23.85 39.88 3.68
CA SER A 1058 -25.17 40.08 3.06
C SER A 1058 -26.01 41.18 3.70
N SER A 1059 -25.74 41.58 4.94
CA SER A 1059 -26.39 42.73 5.57
C SER A 1059 -26.02 44.08 4.95
N LEU A 1060 -25.00 44.14 4.09
CA LEU A 1060 -24.63 45.33 3.34
C LEU A 1060 -25.22 45.34 1.92
N GLU A 1061 -25.92 44.27 1.51
CA GLU A 1061 -26.54 44.25 0.19
C GLU A 1061 -27.56 45.38 0.04
N GLY A 1062 -27.36 46.26 -0.95
CA GLY A 1062 -28.23 47.40 -1.21
C GLY A 1062 -28.08 48.56 -0.22
N VAL A 1063 -27.08 48.53 0.68
CA VAL A 1063 -26.82 49.61 1.63
C VAL A 1063 -25.82 50.58 1.02
N ASP A 1064 -26.26 51.81 0.74
CA ASP A 1064 -25.39 52.85 0.16
C ASP A 1064 -24.54 53.57 1.21
N GLU A 1065 -25.03 53.70 2.43
CA GLU A 1065 -24.27 54.28 3.53
C GLU A 1065 -24.65 53.65 4.87
N VAL A 1066 -23.66 53.38 5.73
CA VAL A 1066 -23.90 52.92 7.10
C VAL A 1066 -22.78 53.35 8.05
N VAL A 1067 -23.15 53.72 9.28
CA VAL A 1067 -22.19 53.94 10.36
C VAL A 1067 -22.19 52.73 11.28
N LEU A 1068 -21.02 52.11 11.43
CA LEU A 1068 -20.86 50.88 12.20
C LEU A 1068 -20.11 51.16 13.49
N LYS A 1069 -20.76 50.94 14.62
CA LYS A 1069 -20.07 50.95 15.91
C LYS A 1069 -19.19 49.70 16.04
N PRO A 1070 -17.94 49.85 16.52
CA PRO A 1070 -17.06 48.70 16.74
C PRO A 1070 -17.61 47.81 17.86
N LYS A 1071 -17.51 46.49 17.70
CA LYS A 1071 -17.71 45.54 18.80
C LYS A 1071 -16.55 45.56 19.78
N GLU A 1072 -15.34 45.72 19.23
CA GLU A 1072 -14.11 45.72 20.00
C GLU A 1072 -13.07 46.53 19.24
N VAL A 1073 -12.43 47.49 19.91
CA VAL A 1073 -11.26 48.20 19.39
C VAL A 1073 -10.08 47.89 20.28
N LYS A 1074 -8.97 47.43 19.67
CA LYS A 1074 -7.75 47.07 20.39
C LYS A 1074 -6.55 47.71 19.74
N ILE A 1075 -5.73 48.38 20.55
CA ILE A 1075 -4.39 48.80 20.15
C ILE A 1075 -3.43 47.67 20.51
N VAL A 1076 -2.71 47.18 19.51
CA VAL A 1076 -1.63 46.22 19.73
C VAL A 1076 -0.34 46.74 19.11
N ARG A 1077 0.79 46.50 19.78
CA ARG A 1077 2.10 46.74 19.17
C ARG A 1077 2.23 45.85 17.93
N GLY A 1078 2.72 46.44 16.85
CA GLY A 1078 2.86 45.78 15.56
C GLY A 1078 3.94 46.41 14.71
N SER A 1079 3.87 46.15 13.41
CA SER A 1079 4.75 46.74 12.42
C SER A 1079 3.97 46.95 11.12
N GLU A 1080 4.44 47.90 10.32
CA GLU A 1080 3.99 48.18 8.96
C GLU A 1080 4.23 46.95 8.05
N VAL A 1081 5.37 46.29 8.26
CA VAL A 1081 5.75 45.06 7.58
C VAL A 1081 5.20 43.86 8.36
N LYS A 1082 4.72 42.83 7.67
CA LYS A 1082 4.30 41.57 8.30
C LYS A 1082 5.46 40.58 8.30
N LEU A 1083 5.57 39.81 9.38
CA LEU A 1083 6.50 38.69 9.46
C LEU A 1083 6.10 37.60 8.47
N LEU A 1084 7.09 37.03 7.78
CA LEU A 1084 6.88 35.90 6.89
C LEU A 1084 6.34 34.69 7.65
N THR A 1085 5.32 34.06 7.08
CA THR A 1085 4.83 32.74 7.48
C THR A 1085 5.52 31.65 6.66
N ILE A 1086 5.34 30.39 7.07
CA ILE A 1086 5.75 29.22 6.27
C ILE A 1086 5.20 29.32 4.85
N SER A 1087 3.93 29.74 4.72
CA SER A 1087 3.24 29.91 3.45
C SER A 1087 3.90 30.97 2.56
N ASP A 1088 4.33 32.09 3.14
CA ASP A 1088 4.99 33.16 2.39
C ASP A 1088 6.37 32.71 1.90
N VAL A 1089 7.14 32.00 2.74
CA VAL A 1089 8.45 31.47 2.36
C VAL A 1089 8.33 30.43 1.24
N VAL A 1090 7.37 29.51 1.31
CA VAL A 1090 7.18 28.50 0.25
C VAL A 1090 6.83 29.16 -1.09
N ARG A 1091 6.02 30.24 -1.08
CA ARG A 1091 5.74 31.03 -2.29
C ARG A 1091 7.00 31.71 -2.81
N LEU A 1092 7.78 32.37 -1.94
CA LEU A 1092 9.04 32.98 -2.33
C LEU A 1092 10.01 31.97 -2.95
N MET A 1093 10.11 30.77 -2.38
CA MET A 1093 10.91 29.68 -2.94
C MET A 1093 10.49 29.35 -4.37
N LYS A 1094 9.18 29.16 -4.61
CA LYS A 1094 8.65 28.87 -5.96
C LYS A 1094 8.86 30.03 -6.92
N ASP A 1095 8.44 31.24 -6.54
CA ASP A 1095 8.47 32.42 -7.40
C ASP A 1095 9.90 32.81 -7.79
N ARG A 1096 10.89 32.55 -6.92
CA ARG A 1096 12.30 32.85 -7.17
C ARG A 1096 13.10 31.68 -7.76
N GLY A 1097 12.46 30.53 -7.98
CA GLY A 1097 13.10 29.33 -8.53
C GLY A 1097 14.13 28.68 -7.59
N ILE A 1098 13.91 28.79 -6.27
CA ILE A 1098 14.80 28.26 -5.23
C ILE A 1098 14.21 26.99 -4.63
N GLY A 1099 14.82 25.85 -4.94
CA GLY A 1099 14.37 24.54 -4.50
C GLY A 1099 13.32 23.89 -5.41
N ARG A 1100 12.70 22.82 -4.90
CA ARG A 1100 11.78 21.93 -5.62
C ARG A 1100 10.72 21.39 -4.64
N PRO A 1101 9.62 20.77 -5.11
CA PRO A 1101 8.63 20.10 -4.25
C PRO A 1101 9.20 19.20 -3.15
N SER A 1102 10.35 18.56 -3.40
CA SER A 1102 11.06 17.70 -2.44
C SER A 1102 11.88 18.44 -1.38
N THR A 1103 12.17 19.73 -1.56
CA THR A 1103 13.06 20.52 -0.69
C THR A 1103 12.40 21.67 0.06
N TYR A 1104 11.24 22.19 -0.38
CA TYR A 1104 10.54 23.32 0.29
C TYR A 1104 10.37 23.12 1.80
N ALA A 1105 9.76 21.99 2.21
CA ALA A 1105 9.53 21.71 3.63
C ALA A 1105 10.84 21.45 4.40
N LYS A 1106 11.83 20.80 3.75
CA LYS A 1106 13.12 20.46 4.37
C LYS A 1106 13.95 21.70 4.66
N ALA A 1107 13.98 22.69 3.76
CA ALA A 1107 14.76 23.92 3.95
C ALA A 1107 14.29 24.73 5.16
N ILE A 1108 12.96 24.83 5.36
CA ILE A 1108 12.37 25.49 6.52
C ILE A 1108 12.66 24.70 7.80
N ASP A 1109 12.48 23.38 7.76
CA ASP A 1109 12.71 22.50 8.92
C ASP A 1109 14.17 22.49 9.38
N ASN A 1110 15.12 22.45 8.46
CA ASN A 1110 16.56 22.52 8.78
C ASN A 1110 16.88 23.82 9.53
N ASN A 1111 16.41 24.96 9.04
CA ASN A 1111 16.59 26.25 9.71
C ASN A 1111 16.01 26.26 11.14
N VAL A 1112 14.86 25.63 11.37
CA VAL A 1112 14.27 25.48 12.70
C VAL A 1112 15.10 24.51 13.56
N ARG A 1113 15.51 23.37 13.01
CA ARG A 1113 16.27 22.33 13.69
C ARG A 1113 17.65 22.79 14.16
N HIS A 1114 18.33 23.61 13.36
CA HIS A 1114 19.62 24.21 13.72
C HIS A 1114 19.47 25.38 14.73
N GLY A 1115 18.24 25.78 15.05
CA GLY A 1115 17.95 26.87 15.98
C GLY A 1115 18.11 28.26 15.37
N TYR A 1116 18.11 28.37 14.03
CA TYR A 1116 18.19 29.67 13.34
C TYR A 1116 16.84 30.37 13.29
N LEU A 1117 15.77 29.60 13.17
CA LEU A 1117 14.39 30.11 13.16
C LEU A 1117 13.56 29.48 14.29
N ILE A 1118 12.60 30.23 14.79
CA ILE A 1118 11.52 29.73 15.64
C ILE A 1118 10.16 29.96 14.96
N VAL A 1119 9.23 29.04 15.17
CA VAL A 1119 7.85 29.17 14.67
C VAL A 1119 6.95 29.67 15.80
N SER A 1120 6.34 30.83 15.61
CA SER A 1120 5.42 31.40 16.61
C SER A 1120 4.15 30.53 16.77
N LYS A 1121 3.78 30.17 18.00
CA LYS A 1121 2.69 29.21 18.29
C LYS A 1121 1.32 29.62 17.74
N ARG A 1122 0.98 30.92 17.73
CA ARG A 1122 -0.36 31.41 17.35
C ARG A 1122 -0.48 31.78 15.88
N ARG A 1123 0.54 32.43 15.32
CA ARG A 1123 0.49 32.97 13.95
C ARG A 1123 1.29 32.16 12.93
N LEU A 1124 2.07 31.17 13.39
CA LEU A 1124 2.97 30.36 12.56
C LEU A 1124 3.93 31.21 11.70
N CYS A 1125 4.24 32.42 12.15
CA CYS A 1125 5.28 33.26 11.59
C CYS A 1125 6.66 32.71 11.95
N LEU A 1126 7.59 32.81 11.01
CA LEU A 1126 9.00 32.50 11.17
C LEU A 1126 9.71 33.73 11.74
N ILE A 1127 10.49 33.52 12.80
CA ILE A 1127 11.24 34.58 13.48
C ILE A 1127 12.68 34.12 13.59
N PRO A 1128 13.67 34.92 13.17
CA PRO A 1128 15.06 34.55 13.33
C PRO A 1128 15.50 34.68 14.79
N THR A 1129 16.34 33.75 15.24
CA THR A 1129 17.03 33.86 16.53
C THR A 1129 18.25 34.76 16.38
N LYS A 1130 18.84 35.21 17.51
CA LYS A 1130 20.13 35.93 17.48
C LYS A 1130 21.20 35.14 16.71
N LEU A 1131 21.29 33.84 17.03
CA LEU A 1131 22.17 32.90 16.33
C LEU A 1131 21.88 32.84 14.82
N GLY A 1132 20.61 32.79 14.41
CA GLY A 1132 20.25 32.79 12.99
C GLY A 1132 20.67 34.07 12.26
N VAL A 1133 20.55 35.24 12.91
CA VAL A 1133 21.02 36.52 12.36
C VAL A 1133 22.54 36.52 12.22
N GLU A 1134 23.27 36.14 13.28
CA GLU A 1134 24.75 36.08 13.26
C GLU A 1134 25.26 35.09 12.20
N VAL A 1135 24.65 33.91 12.11
CA VAL A 1135 25.00 32.91 11.09
C VAL A 1135 24.78 33.46 9.69
N TYR A 1136 23.65 34.10 9.42
CA TYR A 1136 23.39 34.71 8.11
C TYR A 1136 24.38 35.83 7.79
N ASP A 1137 24.71 36.69 8.75
CA ASP A 1137 25.67 37.79 8.54
C ASP A 1137 27.08 37.26 8.23
N ILE A 1138 27.54 36.22 8.93
CA ILE A 1138 28.82 35.56 8.64
C ILE A 1138 28.82 34.91 7.26
N LEU A 1139 27.77 34.15 6.93
CA LEU A 1139 27.66 33.46 5.65
C LEU A 1139 27.59 34.44 4.47
N SER A 1140 26.76 35.49 4.60
CA SER A 1140 26.59 36.51 3.55
C SER A 1140 27.85 37.36 3.36
N LYS A 1141 28.63 37.61 4.41
CA LYS A 1141 29.88 38.37 4.34
C LYS A 1141 31.03 37.56 3.74
N HIS A 1142 31.18 36.30 4.14
CA HIS A 1142 32.37 35.51 3.82
C HIS A 1142 32.16 34.47 2.69
N LEU A 1143 30.91 34.06 2.44
CA LEU A 1143 30.54 33.13 1.37
C LEU A 1143 29.37 33.68 0.51
N PRO A 1144 29.43 34.94 0.01
CA PRO A 1144 28.33 35.55 -0.73
C PRO A 1144 27.95 34.75 -1.97
N ASP A 1145 28.96 34.27 -2.73
CA ASP A 1145 28.75 33.57 -4.00
C ASP A 1145 28.01 32.24 -3.79
N ILE A 1146 28.27 31.56 -2.68
CA ILE A 1146 27.80 30.20 -2.41
C ILE A 1146 26.44 30.19 -1.73
N THR A 1147 26.12 31.27 -1.03
CA THR A 1147 24.88 31.42 -0.26
C THR A 1147 23.86 32.34 -0.92
N SER A 1148 24.15 32.80 -2.14
CA SER A 1148 23.27 33.63 -2.95
C SER A 1148 22.10 32.85 -3.58
N GLU A 1149 21.02 33.59 -3.86
CA GLU A 1149 19.90 33.09 -4.65
C GLU A 1149 20.32 32.74 -6.08
N VAL A 1150 21.21 33.55 -6.67
CA VAL A 1150 21.68 33.39 -8.06
C VAL A 1150 22.37 32.04 -8.23
N MET A 1151 23.38 31.77 -7.40
CA MET A 1151 24.13 30.50 -7.47
C MET A 1151 23.23 29.29 -7.19
N THR A 1152 22.31 29.41 -6.23
CA THR A 1152 21.37 28.30 -5.94
C THR A 1152 20.50 27.99 -7.16
N ARG A 1153 20.10 29.00 -7.94
CA ARG A 1153 19.36 28.82 -9.18
C ARG A 1153 20.23 28.23 -10.29
N GLU A 1154 21.48 28.67 -10.42
CA GLU A 1154 22.44 28.13 -11.39
C GLU A 1154 22.69 26.64 -11.15
N ILE A 1155 22.81 26.20 -9.90
CA ILE A 1155 22.93 24.78 -9.56
C ILE A 1155 21.67 23.99 -9.95
N GLU A 1156 20.46 24.51 -9.70
CA GLU A 1156 19.24 23.83 -10.17
C GLU A 1156 19.21 23.76 -11.72
N GLY A 1157 19.70 24.79 -12.41
CA GLY A 1157 19.88 24.78 -13.87
C GLY A 1157 20.91 23.74 -14.35
N LEU A 1158 22.03 23.59 -13.63
CA LEU A 1158 23.04 22.55 -13.86
C LEU A 1158 22.41 21.15 -13.76
N LEU A 1159 21.60 20.91 -12.72
CA LEU A 1159 20.91 19.64 -12.52
C LEU A 1159 19.89 19.36 -13.64
N ASP A 1160 19.18 20.40 -14.10
CA ASP A 1160 18.24 20.29 -15.21
C ASP A 1160 18.98 20.02 -16.56
N ALA A 1161 20.18 20.57 -16.74
CA ALA A 1161 21.04 20.28 -17.88
C ALA A 1161 21.54 18.82 -17.87
N VAL A 1162 21.91 18.29 -16.71
CA VAL A 1162 22.24 16.86 -16.54
C VAL A 1162 21.02 15.98 -16.83
N ARG A 1163 19.83 16.36 -16.35
CA ARG A 1163 18.57 15.62 -16.61
C ARG A 1163 18.21 15.59 -18.10
N SER A 1164 18.55 16.65 -18.83
CA SER A 1164 18.28 16.79 -20.26
C SER A 1164 19.40 16.26 -21.15
N ASN A 1165 20.42 15.62 -20.56
CA ASN A 1165 21.63 15.13 -21.24
C ASN A 1165 22.39 16.22 -22.02
N LEU A 1166 22.31 17.48 -21.57
CA LEU A 1166 23.08 18.60 -22.13
C LEU A 1166 24.47 18.71 -21.47
N LEU A 1167 24.63 18.14 -20.28
CA LEU A 1167 25.87 18.11 -19.51
C LEU A 1167 26.06 16.72 -18.92
N SER A 1168 27.27 16.17 -18.98
CA SER A 1168 27.56 14.87 -18.36
C SER A 1168 27.66 15.00 -16.83
N ARG A 1169 27.46 13.87 -16.13
CA ARG A 1169 27.66 13.80 -14.67
C ARG A 1169 29.07 14.25 -14.28
N ASP A 1170 30.08 13.77 -14.98
CA ASP A 1170 31.47 13.96 -14.57
C ASP A 1170 31.91 15.42 -14.80
N GLU A 1171 31.44 16.08 -15.86
CA GLU A 1171 31.61 17.52 -16.06
C GLU A 1171 30.91 18.34 -14.96
N ALA A 1172 29.67 18.00 -14.63
CA ALA A 1172 28.92 18.66 -13.55
C ALA A 1172 29.63 18.51 -12.19
N LEU A 1173 30.14 17.33 -11.87
CA LEU A 1173 30.90 17.09 -10.63
C LEU A 1173 32.21 17.88 -10.58
N THR A 1174 32.92 18.02 -11.71
CA THR A 1174 34.13 18.84 -11.79
C THR A 1174 33.85 20.32 -11.49
N LEU A 1175 32.75 20.87 -12.04
CA LEU A 1175 32.33 22.23 -11.75
C LEU A 1175 32.07 22.44 -10.25
N LEU A 1176 31.40 21.48 -9.60
CA LEU A 1176 31.11 21.54 -8.16
C LEU A 1176 32.35 21.51 -7.27
N ILE A 1177 33.42 20.81 -7.67
CA ILE A 1177 34.67 20.79 -6.88
C ILE A 1177 35.36 22.15 -6.87
N GLY A 1178 35.26 22.93 -7.96
CA GLY A 1178 35.78 24.29 -7.99
C GLY A 1178 35.23 25.14 -6.85
N ASP A 1179 33.93 25.07 -6.60
CA ASP A 1179 33.28 25.78 -5.49
C ASP A 1179 33.82 25.37 -4.12
N VAL A 1180 34.07 24.06 -3.92
CA VAL A 1180 34.54 23.50 -2.64
C VAL A 1180 35.94 23.99 -2.29
N VAL A 1181 36.82 24.05 -3.29
CA VAL A 1181 38.17 24.64 -3.11
C VAL A 1181 38.05 26.10 -2.67
N GLY A 1182 37.14 26.86 -3.31
CA GLY A 1182 36.82 28.22 -2.92
C GLY A 1182 36.33 28.35 -1.47
N ILE A 1183 35.46 27.45 -1.00
CA ILE A 1183 34.98 27.44 0.40
C ILE A 1183 36.14 27.22 1.36
N ARG A 1184 36.99 26.22 1.10
CA ARG A 1184 38.09 25.85 2.00
C ARG A 1184 39.08 27.01 2.19
N LEU A 1185 39.48 27.65 1.09
CA LEU A 1185 40.37 28.81 1.13
C LEU A 1185 39.78 29.94 2.00
N ARG A 1186 38.50 30.29 1.79
CA ARG A 1186 37.84 31.36 2.56
C ARG A 1186 37.61 31.00 4.03
N ARG A 1187 37.30 29.73 4.32
CA ARG A 1187 37.19 29.22 5.70
C ARG A 1187 38.51 29.36 6.43
N ASP A 1188 39.62 28.98 5.80
CA ASP A 1188 40.92 28.99 6.45
C ASP A 1188 41.36 30.45 6.74
N ILE A 1189 41.08 31.40 5.84
CA ILE A 1189 41.24 32.86 6.07
C ILE A 1189 40.34 33.37 7.22
N LEU A 1190 39.08 32.92 7.29
CA LEU A 1190 38.16 33.32 8.36
C LEU A 1190 38.68 32.86 9.73
N LEU A 1191 39.14 31.61 9.82
CA LEU A 1191 39.59 31.01 11.08
C LEU A 1191 40.94 31.58 11.55
N SER A 1192 41.83 31.98 10.64
CA SER A 1192 43.09 32.65 11.00
C SER A 1192 42.83 34.02 11.64
N ASN A 1193 41.89 34.80 11.09
CA ASN A 1193 41.55 36.13 11.62
C ASN A 1193 40.91 36.06 13.01
N VAL A 1194 40.14 35.00 13.30
CA VAL A 1194 39.56 34.75 14.63
C VAL A 1194 40.64 34.39 15.66
N GLN A 1195 41.69 33.67 15.24
CA GLN A 1195 42.84 33.40 16.12
C GLN A 1195 43.65 34.66 16.40
N GLU A 1196 43.84 35.56 15.44
CA GLU A 1196 44.50 36.86 15.68
C GLU A 1196 43.68 37.73 16.65
N ASP A 1197 42.36 37.85 16.46
CA ASP A 1197 41.49 38.61 17.35
C ASP A 1197 41.53 38.08 18.80
N LEU A 1198 41.55 36.75 18.99
CA LEU A 1198 41.68 36.07 20.30
C LEU A 1198 43.08 36.19 20.95
N ILE A 1199 44.12 36.51 20.16
CA ILE A 1199 45.48 36.77 20.67
C ILE A 1199 45.65 38.26 21.02
N THR A 1200 44.86 39.14 20.41
CA THR A 1200 44.88 40.59 20.65
C THR A 1200 43.88 41.12 21.69
N THR A 1201 42.91 40.31 22.12
CA THR A 1201 42.02 40.57 23.29
C THR A 1201 42.44 39.75 24.50
#